data_AF-A0A545TJW8-F1
#
_entry.id   AF-A0A545TJW8-F1
#
_cell.length_a   1.000
_cell.length_b   1.000
_cell.length_c   1.000
_cell.angle_alpha   90.00
_cell.angle_beta   90.00
_cell.angle_gamma   90.00
#
_symmetry.space_group_name_H-M   'P 1'
#
loop_
_entity.id
_entity.type
_entity.pdbx_description
1 polymer ?
#
loop_
_entity_poly.entity_id
_entity_poly.type
_entity_poly.pdbx_seq_one_letter_code
_entity_poly.pdbx_strand_id
1 'polypeptide(L)'
;MKKKLNKSIEMKLIKIIFLVIATLSVLSIQAHSDIAQLKAFKVATDNKQLARKVAISFHHAVLESHIDKGYLILELNDQDLRKLSEFDLKISSADKWLEDVNAKFAQLKSLKREAGGSKASSLSMFGVDGIPGYECYLTVEETYAEATRLEQEYPQLAEWIDIGDSWSKINSGSGYDLMVLKITNQAIVKDKPILFIHSAMHAREYTPAALTLDFAKLLLEDYATNPDSQWIVDQHEVHILFHMNPDGRKIAEGQILQRKNTNQNHCPGGNVGVDLNRNFAQTWNSTTNGSSGVACDSTYRGSSPESEPETQAVSNYIRSIFPDRRGPNDDDAAPEDTQGMHIDVHSYSQLVLWPYGHKQGASPNDAAFVEMGHKLAWFNNYAPMQSVGLYPTDGTSDNVSYGELGIPAITFELGTEFFQSCTTYNFSVKNTNLNALSYAAKIVGAPYQIPFGPDISRLTLNGSNQSVSITAGTQVELSVTASATRTALSGGERNVDRIEYSLGIPVWQETATREVIFDNPNASAPTTQTAQATINTDTLPPGQHLVYVRAINSQGQAGAVSAGMISVGENASPSASFTANCADLSCQFDASASLDPDGSIESYQWDFGDGNVAEGVTSSYVFASEGEKEVTLTVTDNSGALAVTSETLTVSSPATPPPQSQPPSSSSGGGGLVHYWLLFIGLVMALTRRRKQA
;
A
#
# COMPACT_ATOMS: atom_id res chain seq x y z
N MET A 1 -31.85 -22.16 -36.00
CA MET A 1 -30.76 -23.15 -36.11
C MET A 1 -29.72 -22.67 -37.13
N LYS A 2 -28.47 -22.52 -36.66
CA LYS A 2 -27.18 -22.45 -37.37
C LYS A 2 -26.96 -21.43 -38.51
N LYS A 3 -26.33 -20.30 -38.16
CA LYS A 3 -25.25 -19.66 -38.95
C LYS A 3 -24.43 -18.70 -38.05
N LYS A 4 -23.42 -19.26 -37.38
CA LYS A 4 -22.30 -18.56 -36.72
C LYS A 4 -21.10 -19.51 -36.76
N LEU A 5 -20.12 -19.23 -37.61
CA LEU A 5 -18.67 -19.43 -37.38
C LEU A 5 -17.92 -19.10 -38.68
N ASN A 6 -17.31 -17.92 -38.74
CA ASN A 6 -16.03 -17.66 -39.41
C ASN A 6 -15.76 -16.15 -39.41
N LYS A 7 -15.25 -15.66 -38.27
CA LYS A 7 -14.60 -14.35 -38.18
C LYS A 7 -13.60 -14.29 -37.00
N SER A 8 -12.83 -15.37 -36.81
CA SER A 8 -11.83 -15.47 -35.73
C SER A 8 -10.46 -15.98 -36.19
N ILE A 9 -10.19 -16.07 -37.49
CA ILE A 9 -8.93 -16.65 -38.00
C ILE A 9 -8.08 -15.64 -38.81
N GLU A 10 -8.63 -14.52 -39.27
CA GLU A 10 -7.85 -13.51 -40.01
C GLU A 10 -7.30 -12.33 -39.19
N MET A 11 -7.56 -12.27 -37.88
CA MET A 11 -7.04 -11.21 -37.01
C MET A 11 -5.91 -11.66 -36.06
N LYS A 12 -5.46 -12.91 -36.21
CA LYS A 12 -4.35 -13.50 -35.42
C LYS A 12 -3.06 -13.72 -36.21
N LEU A 13 -3.00 -13.34 -37.49
CA LEU A 13 -1.83 -13.57 -38.35
C LEU A 13 -1.05 -12.31 -38.75
N ILE A 14 -1.44 -11.11 -38.27
CA ILE A 14 -0.76 -9.83 -38.60
C ILE A 14 -0.07 -9.17 -37.39
N LYS A 15 -0.19 -9.74 -36.18
CA LYS A 15 0.51 -9.26 -34.95
C LYS A 15 1.77 -10.05 -34.57
N ILE A 16 2.30 -10.91 -35.46
CA ILE A 16 3.50 -11.74 -35.18
C ILE A 16 4.69 -11.39 -36.11
N ILE A 17 4.57 -10.35 -36.96
CA ILE A 17 5.61 -10.00 -37.95
C ILE A 17 6.36 -8.69 -37.64
N PHE A 18 6.19 -8.09 -36.45
CA PHE A 18 6.93 -6.87 -36.06
C PHE A 18 7.78 -6.98 -34.78
N LEU A 19 8.25 -8.20 -34.43
CA LEU A 19 9.04 -8.42 -33.22
C LEU A 19 10.38 -9.18 -33.44
N VAL A 20 10.89 -9.21 -34.67
CA VAL A 20 12.15 -9.94 -35.00
C VAL A 20 13.17 -9.08 -35.78
N ILE A 21 12.97 -7.77 -35.91
CA ILE A 21 13.96 -6.88 -36.54
C ILE A 21 14.27 -5.70 -35.62
N ALA A 22 14.96 -5.96 -34.51
CA ALA A 22 15.68 -4.96 -33.73
C ALA A 22 16.94 -5.54 -33.04
N THR A 23 17.45 -6.67 -33.52
CA THR A 23 18.71 -7.25 -33.05
C THR A 23 19.70 -7.29 -34.20
N LEU A 24 20.30 -6.16 -34.58
CA LEU A 24 21.50 -6.13 -35.44
C LEU A 24 22.07 -4.71 -35.60
N SER A 25 22.45 -4.04 -34.51
CA SER A 25 23.46 -2.96 -34.57
C SER A 25 23.80 -2.40 -33.19
N VAL A 26 24.61 -3.11 -32.39
CA VAL A 26 25.66 -2.45 -31.58
C VAL A 26 26.85 -3.39 -31.50
N LEU A 27 27.80 -3.20 -32.41
CA LEU A 27 29.18 -3.64 -32.26
C LEU A 27 29.92 -2.55 -31.49
N SER A 28 30.54 -2.91 -30.37
CA SER A 28 31.99 -2.68 -30.27
C SER A 28 32.61 -3.74 -29.37
N ILE A 29 33.55 -4.46 -29.95
CA ILE A 29 34.38 -5.52 -29.36
C ILE A 29 35.38 -4.95 -28.31
N GLN A 30 35.27 -3.68 -27.93
CA GLN A 30 36.27 -2.93 -27.16
C GLN A 30 36.02 -2.75 -25.66
N ALA A 31 34.92 -3.23 -25.07
CA ALA A 31 34.77 -3.20 -23.61
C ALA A 31 35.85 -4.01 -22.84
N HIS A 32 36.65 -4.83 -23.53
CA HIS A 32 37.77 -5.56 -22.94
C HIS A 32 39.04 -4.70 -22.74
N SER A 33 39.24 -3.60 -23.48
CA SER A 33 40.43 -2.77 -23.29
C SER A 33 40.34 -1.88 -22.05
N ASP A 34 39.13 -1.51 -21.64
CA ASP A 34 38.94 -0.43 -20.65
C ASP A 34 38.84 -0.97 -19.21
N ILE A 35 38.30 -2.18 -19.00
CA ILE A 35 38.32 -2.84 -17.68
C ILE A 35 39.74 -3.25 -17.27
N ALA A 36 40.59 -3.60 -18.24
CA ALA A 36 41.99 -3.89 -18.00
C ALA A 36 42.82 -2.63 -17.61
N GLN A 37 42.28 -1.43 -17.79
CA GLN A 37 42.95 -0.15 -17.45
C GLN A 37 42.39 0.53 -16.20
N LEU A 38 41.30 0.01 -15.63
CA LEU A 38 40.67 0.53 -14.41
C LEU A 38 41.62 0.42 -13.21
N LYS A 39 41.90 1.55 -12.56
CA LYS A 39 42.66 1.59 -11.29
C LYS A 39 41.72 1.31 -10.12
N ALA A 40 41.27 0.07 -9.99
CA ALA A 40 40.37 -0.34 -8.91
C ALA A 40 41.15 -0.64 -7.61
N PHE A 41 40.67 -0.07 -6.50
CA PHE A 41 41.22 -0.24 -5.17
C PHE A 41 40.16 -0.76 -4.20
N LYS A 42 40.56 -1.68 -3.32
CA LYS A 42 39.80 -2.07 -2.16
C LYS A 42 40.14 -1.14 -1.00
N VAL A 43 39.16 -0.41 -0.52
CA VAL A 43 39.27 0.49 0.63
C VAL A 43 38.52 -0.12 1.82
N ALA A 44 39.25 -0.66 2.78
CA ALA A 44 38.69 -1.40 3.92
C ALA A 44 38.82 -0.64 5.25
N THR A 45 37.77 -0.72 6.07
CA THR A 45 37.73 -0.17 7.44
C THR A 45 36.69 -0.89 8.28
N ASP A 46 36.99 -1.09 9.56
CA ASP A 46 36.03 -1.65 10.53
C ASP A 46 35.02 -0.60 11.01
N ASN A 47 35.28 0.69 10.73
CA ASN A 47 34.38 1.79 11.06
C ASN A 47 33.34 2.01 9.96
N LYS A 48 32.14 1.45 10.13
CA LYS A 48 31.03 1.58 9.18
C LYS A 48 30.61 3.02 8.91
N GLN A 49 30.73 3.92 9.88
CA GLN A 49 30.44 5.34 9.67
C GLN A 49 31.50 6.00 8.78
N LEU A 50 32.77 5.66 8.97
CA LEU A 50 33.85 6.11 8.10
C LEU A 50 33.71 5.52 6.68
N ALA A 51 33.40 4.23 6.56
CA ALA A 51 33.12 3.61 5.26
C ALA A 51 31.98 4.34 4.52
N ARG A 52 30.90 4.66 5.21
CA ARG A 52 29.82 5.50 4.66
C ARG A 52 30.36 6.86 4.23
N LYS A 53 31.08 7.59 5.08
CA LYS A 53 31.68 8.88 4.73
C LYS A 53 32.60 8.81 3.51
N VAL A 54 33.35 7.72 3.34
CA VAL A 54 34.19 7.50 2.16
C VAL A 54 33.35 7.22 0.92
N ALA A 55 32.38 6.30 1.00
CA ALA A 55 31.46 6.01 -0.12
C ALA A 55 30.71 7.28 -0.56
N ILE A 56 30.37 8.13 0.40
CA ILE A 56 29.75 9.44 0.23
C ILE A 56 30.74 10.41 -0.46
N SER A 57 31.89 10.69 0.16
CA SER A 57 32.85 11.71 -0.30
C SER A 57 33.52 11.35 -1.63
N PHE A 58 33.58 10.06 -1.95
CA PHE A 58 34.16 9.51 -3.16
C PHE A 58 33.11 8.78 -4.01
N HIS A 59 31.83 9.17 -3.93
CA HIS A 59 30.75 8.51 -4.67
C HIS A 59 31.04 8.37 -6.17
N HIS A 60 31.65 9.40 -6.77
CA HIS A 60 32.09 9.41 -8.19
C HIS A 60 33.02 8.25 -8.55
N ALA A 61 33.78 7.75 -7.57
CA ALA A 61 34.76 6.68 -7.69
C ALA A 61 34.20 5.32 -7.26
N VAL A 62 32.99 5.23 -6.67
CA VAL A 62 32.52 3.94 -6.17
C VAL A 62 32.10 3.00 -7.30
N LEU A 63 32.75 1.84 -7.33
CA LEU A 63 32.42 0.70 -8.22
C LEU A 63 31.54 -0.31 -7.49
N GLU A 64 31.87 -0.64 -6.23
CA GLU A 64 31.03 -1.48 -5.35
C GLU A 64 31.15 -1.02 -3.89
N SER A 65 30.12 -1.30 -3.10
CA SER A 65 30.12 -1.07 -1.65
C SER A 65 29.73 -2.33 -0.90
N HIS A 66 30.58 -2.71 0.04
CA HIS A 66 30.36 -3.81 0.96
C HIS A 66 30.54 -3.29 2.39
N ILE A 67 29.82 -2.21 2.73
CA ILE A 67 29.90 -1.55 4.05
C ILE A 67 29.55 -2.53 5.18
N ASP A 68 28.65 -3.46 4.93
CA ASP A 68 28.32 -4.57 5.82
C ASP A 68 29.52 -5.49 6.10
N LYS A 69 30.38 -5.71 5.09
CA LYS A 69 31.62 -6.50 5.13
C LYS A 69 32.88 -5.66 5.40
N GLY A 70 32.73 -4.36 5.66
CA GLY A 70 33.82 -3.45 6.03
C GLY A 70 34.74 -3.02 4.89
N TYR A 71 34.27 -2.99 3.64
CA TYR A 71 35.09 -2.46 2.53
C TYR A 71 34.27 -1.85 1.38
N LEU A 72 34.95 -1.06 0.56
CA LEU A 72 34.48 -0.50 -0.71
C LEU A 72 35.43 -0.91 -1.83
N ILE A 73 34.94 -0.95 -3.06
CA ILE A 73 35.76 -1.02 -4.28
C ILE A 73 35.60 0.30 -5.01
N LEU A 74 36.70 1.05 -5.17
CA LEU A 74 36.72 2.39 -5.74
C LEU A 74 37.69 2.47 -6.93
N GLU A 75 37.32 3.18 -8.00
CA GLU A 75 38.24 3.63 -9.04
C GLU A 75 38.92 4.92 -8.56
N LEU A 76 40.17 4.84 -8.12
CA LEU A 76 40.86 5.98 -7.52
C LEU A 76 41.98 6.49 -8.43
N ASN A 77 42.02 7.81 -8.61
CA ASN A 77 43.18 8.48 -9.16
C ASN A 77 44.18 8.85 -8.04
N ASP A 78 45.35 9.38 -8.42
CA ASP A 78 46.41 9.71 -7.47
C ASP A 78 46.01 10.81 -6.48
N GLN A 79 45.09 11.70 -6.85
CA GLN A 79 44.56 12.74 -5.95
C GLN A 79 43.62 12.15 -4.90
N ASP A 80 42.79 11.19 -5.29
CA ASP A 80 41.88 10.51 -4.36
C ASP A 80 42.64 9.68 -3.34
N LEU A 81 43.67 8.95 -3.80
CA LEU A 81 44.57 8.21 -2.91
C LEU A 81 45.24 9.11 -1.87
N ARG A 82 45.66 10.33 -2.26
CA ARG A 82 46.22 11.30 -1.31
C ARG A 82 45.19 11.74 -0.27
N LYS A 83 43.98 12.10 -0.68
CA LYS A 83 42.91 12.48 0.25
C LYS A 83 42.55 11.34 1.21
N LEU A 84 42.50 10.11 0.71
CA LEU A 84 42.14 8.94 1.53
C LEU A 84 43.27 8.52 2.50
N SER A 85 44.53 8.85 2.21
CA SER A 85 45.67 8.52 3.06
C SER A 85 45.66 9.22 4.43
N GLU A 86 44.83 10.24 4.61
CA GLU A 86 44.65 10.98 5.87
C GLU A 86 43.72 10.24 6.86
N PHE A 87 43.05 9.18 6.43
CA PHE A 87 42.09 8.42 7.23
C PHE A 87 42.62 7.03 7.58
N ASP A 88 42.08 6.45 8.66
CA ASP A 88 42.40 5.07 9.08
C ASP A 88 41.71 4.03 8.16
N LEU A 89 42.27 3.91 6.95
CA LEU A 89 41.78 3.06 5.86
C LEU A 89 42.89 2.13 5.38
N LYS A 90 42.54 0.86 5.16
CA LYS A 90 43.43 -0.09 4.47
C LYS A 90 43.11 -0.06 2.99
N ILE A 91 44.01 0.52 2.21
CA ILE A 91 43.86 0.64 0.75
C ILE A 91 44.80 -0.35 0.07
N SER A 92 44.26 -1.23 -0.78
CA SER A 92 45.01 -2.17 -1.60
C SER A 92 44.46 -2.20 -3.02
N SER A 93 45.20 -2.74 -3.99
CA SER A 93 44.64 -3.01 -5.32
C SER A 93 43.47 -4.01 -5.21
N ALA A 94 42.50 -3.89 -6.12
CA ALA A 94 41.33 -4.77 -6.23
C ALA A 94 41.50 -5.78 -7.38
N ASP A 95 42.70 -6.35 -7.53
CA ASP A 95 43.06 -7.18 -8.70
C ASP A 95 42.14 -8.38 -8.88
N LYS A 96 41.82 -9.09 -7.79
CA LYS A 96 40.89 -10.23 -7.82
C LYS A 96 39.48 -9.83 -8.27
N TRP A 97 39.03 -8.64 -7.85
CA TRP A 97 37.74 -8.12 -8.28
C TRP A 97 37.75 -7.80 -9.78
N LEU A 98 38.83 -7.19 -10.28
CA LEU A 98 39.01 -6.94 -11.72
C LEU A 98 39.03 -8.25 -12.52
N GLU A 99 39.68 -9.30 -12.03
CA GLU A 99 39.65 -10.63 -12.63
C GLU A 99 38.24 -11.21 -12.70
N ASP A 100 37.49 -11.17 -11.59
CA ASP A 100 36.12 -11.68 -11.50
C ASP A 100 35.16 -10.93 -12.44
N VAL A 101 35.28 -9.59 -12.51
CA VAL A 101 34.50 -8.76 -13.44
C VAL A 101 34.85 -9.12 -14.89
N ASN A 102 36.14 -9.18 -15.24
CA ASN A 102 36.58 -9.56 -16.59
C ASN A 102 36.08 -10.95 -17.00
N ALA A 103 36.08 -11.92 -16.07
CA ALA A 103 35.56 -13.26 -16.30
C ALA A 103 34.06 -13.26 -16.58
N LYS A 104 33.26 -12.51 -15.78
CA LYS A 104 31.82 -12.33 -16.03
C LYS A 104 31.56 -11.74 -17.41
N PHE A 105 32.31 -10.70 -17.80
CA PHE A 105 32.21 -10.11 -19.14
C PHE A 105 32.55 -11.10 -20.26
N ALA A 106 33.56 -11.95 -20.09
CA ALA A 106 33.92 -12.98 -21.05
C ALA A 106 32.82 -14.05 -21.19
N GLN A 107 32.22 -14.46 -20.07
CA GLN A 107 31.10 -15.42 -20.04
C GLN A 107 29.84 -14.85 -20.70
N LEU A 108 29.52 -13.57 -20.49
CA LEU A 108 28.40 -12.91 -21.16
C LEU A 108 28.61 -12.82 -22.67
N LYS A 109 29.86 -12.60 -23.13
CA LYS A 109 30.20 -12.64 -24.57
C LYS A 109 30.01 -14.04 -25.17
N SER A 110 30.32 -15.12 -24.44
CA SER A 110 30.09 -16.49 -24.93
C SER A 110 28.60 -16.81 -25.01
N LEU A 111 27.81 -16.43 -24.00
CA LEU A 111 26.35 -16.59 -24.01
C LEU A 111 25.69 -15.83 -25.16
N LYS A 112 26.18 -14.62 -25.48
CA LYS A 112 25.70 -13.82 -26.62
C LYS A 112 26.04 -14.44 -27.98
N ARG A 113 27.11 -15.24 -28.07
CA ARG A 113 27.47 -16.02 -29.27
C ARG A 113 26.61 -17.28 -29.41
N GLU A 114 26.24 -17.91 -28.30
CA GLU A 114 25.41 -19.12 -28.29
C GLU A 114 23.91 -18.82 -28.53
N ALA A 115 23.42 -17.66 -28.09
CA ALA A 115 22.05 -17.21 -28.38
C ALA A 115 21.75 -16.95 -29.87
N GLY A 116 22.78 -16.91 -30.74
CA GLY A 116 22.63 -16.92 -32.19
C GLY A 116 22.21 -18.28 -32.78
N GLY A 117 22.08 -19.32 -31.96
CA GLY A 117 21.72 -20.67 -32.37
C GLY A 117 20.92 -21.43 -31.31
N SER A 118 19.59 -21.40 -31.47
CA SER A 118 18.61 -22.31 -30.85
C SER A 118 18.07 -22.01 -29.43
N LYS A 119 16.76 -21.74 -29.43
CA LYS A 119 15.70 -22.09 -28.46
C LYS A 119 16.05 -22.07 -26.96
N ALA A 120 15.74 -20.94 -26.33
CA ALA A 120 15.31 -20.93 -24.94
C ALA A 120 14.01 -21.75 -24.82
N SER A 121 14.00 -22.76 -23.94
CA SER A 121 12.78 -23.50 -23.59
C SER A 121 12.50 -23.45 -22.10
N SER A 122 11.27 -23.00 -21.82
CA SER A 122 10.38 -23.29 -20.68
C SER A 122 10.82 -22.86 -19.27
N LEU A 123 10.11 -21.87 -18.70
CA LEU A 123 9.14 -22.08 -17.62
C LEU A 123 8.50 -20.75 -17.18
N SER A 124 7.24 -20.52 -17.57
CA SER A 124 6.18 -20.09 -16.65
C SER A 124 4.96 -19.61 -17.44
N MET A 125 3.79 -20.11 -17.06
CA MET A 125 2.53 -19.91 -17.78
C MET A 125 1.96 -18.49 -17.60
N PHE A 126 2.69 -17.60 -16.90
CA PHE A 126 2.56 -16.12 -16.86
C PHE A 126 3.94 -15.45 -16.58
N GLY A 127 5.05 -16.08 -17.01
CA GLY A 127 6.41 -15.92 -16.48
C GLY A 127 7.08 -14.56 -16.56
N VAL A 128 7.32 -13.99 -15.39
CA VAL A 128 8.37 -12.99 -15.18
C VAL A 128 9.59 -13.75 -14.65
N ASP A 129 10.69 -13.75 -15.39
CA ASP A 129 11.93 -14.46 -15.05
C ASP A 129 12.86 -13.56 -14.23
N GLY A 130 12.75 -12.24 -14.41
CA GLY A 130 13.59 -11.24 -13.77
C GLY A 130 15.02 -11.21 -14.34
N ILE A 131 15.87 -10.37 -13.76
CA ILE A 131 17.28 -10.28 -14.14
C ILE A 131 18.00 -11.54 -13.66
N PRO A 132 18.73 -12.29 -14.52
CA PRO A 132 19.44 -13.50 -14.10
C PRO A 132 20.44 -13.26 -12.96
N GLY A 133 20.33 -14.05 -11.89
CA GLY A 133 21.08 -13.92 -10.63
C GLY A 133 20.52 -12.88 -9.66
N TYR A 134 19.43 -12.21 -10.06
CA TYR A 134 18.82 -11.05 -9.43
C TYR A 134 17.31 -11.05 -9.70
N GLU A 135 16.68 -12.22 -9.66
CA GLU A 135 15.35 -12.51 -10.21
C GLU A 135 14.19 -11.72 -9.54
N CYS A 136 14.44 -11.14 -8.36
CA CYS A 136 13.51 -10.21 -7.71
C CYS A 136 13.41 -8.84 -8.40
N TYR A 137 14.36 -8.50 -9.26
CA TYR A 137 14.33 -7.26 -10.06
C TYR A 137 13.91 -7.61 -11.48
N LEU A 138 12.89 -6.92 -11.96
CA LEU A 138 12.40 -7.09 -13.31
C LEU A 138 13.33 -6.39 -14.30
N THR A 139 13.42 -6.94 -15.50
CA THR A 139 13.97 -6.22 -16.66
C THR A 139 13.09 -5.01 -17.01
N VAL A 140 13.58 -4.11 -17.87
CA VAL A 140 12.78 -2.98 -18.37
C VAL A 140 11.48 -3.47 -19.01
N GLU A 141 11.56 -4.49 -19.87
CA GLU A 141 10.40 -5.03 -20.57
C GLU A 141 9.40 -5.68 -19.62
N GLU A 142 9.87 -6.45 -18.64
CA GLU A 142 9.01 -7.06 -17.62
C GLU A 142 8.38 -6.01 -16.71
N THR A 143 9.11 -4.93 -16.38
CA THR A 143 8.55 -3.80 -15.62
C THR A 143 7.42 -3.13 -16.39
N TYR A 144 7.60 -2.89 -17.70
CA TYR A 144 6.57 -2.28 -18.55
C TYR A 144 5.38 -3.21 -18.77
N ALA A 145 5.63 -4.51 -18.92
CA ALA A 145 4.58 -5.51 -18.99
C ALA A 145 3.74 -5.54 -17.70
N GLU A 146 4.40 -5.42 -16.55
CA GLU A 146 3.70 -5.38 -15.26
C GLU A 146 2.91 -4.09 -15.06
N ALA A 147 3.46 -2.93 -15.42
CA ALA A 147 2.72 -1.66 -15.40
C ALA A 147 1.50 -1.69 -16.33
N THR A 148 1.65 -2.28 -17.51
CA THR A 148 0.55 -2.50 -18.47
C THR A 148 -0.51 -3.45 -17.89
N ARG A 149 -0.10 -4.51 -17.18
CA ARG A 149 -1.03 -5.41 -16.47
C ARG A 149 -1.80 -4.65 -15.40
N LEU A 150 -1.12 -3.86 -14.58
CA LEU A 150 -1.73 -3.06 -13.52
C LEU A 150 -2.77 -2.07 -14.08
N GLU A 151 -2.46 -1.38 -15.18
CA GLU A 151 -3.44 -0.53 -15.89
C GLU A 151 -4.67 -1.34 -16.35
N GLN A 152 -4.45 -2.52 -16.96
CA GLN A 152 -5.54 -3.34 -17.49
C GLN A 152 -6.42 -3.96 -16.41
N GLU A 153 -5.85 -4.32 -15.26
CA GLU A 153 -6.58 -4.89 -14.13
C GLU A 153 -7.30 -3.82 -13.29
N TYR A 154 -6.70 -2.63 -13.18
CA TYR A 154 -7.23 -1.52 -12.38
C TYR A 154 -7.51 -0.26 -13.25
N PRO A 155 -8.30 -0.35 -14.34
CA PRO A 155 -8.46 0.76 -15.29
C PRO A 155 -9.22 1.98 -14.73
N GLN A 156 -9.85 1.84 -13.56
CA GLN A 156 -10.48 2.97 -12.84
C GLN A 156 -9.52 3.66 -11.87
N LEU A 157 -8.37 3.04 -11.60
CA LEU A 157 -7.38 3.50 -10.62
C LEU A 157 -6.02 3.81 -11.25
N ALA A 158 -5.74 3.34 -12.47
CA ALA A 158 -4.44 3.44 -13.10
C ALA A 158 -4.53 3.92 -14.56
N GLU A 159 -3.54 4.70 -14.98
CA GLU A 159 -3.33 5.17 -16.36
C GLU A 159 -1.83 5.11 -16.70
N TRP A 160 -1.48 4.58 -17.88
CA TRP A 160 -0.10 4.42 -18.34
C TRP A 160 0.27 5.49 -19.38
N ILE A 161 1.02 6.50 -18.94
CA ILE A 161 1.23 7.76 -19.66
C ILE A 161 2.63 7.80 -20.27
N ASP A 162 2.72 8.01 -21.58
CA ASP A 162 3.97 8.32 -22.28
C ASP A 162 4.35 9.80 -22.06
N ILE A 163 5.54 10.04 -21.54
CA ILE A 163 6.07 11.39 -21.26
C ILE A 163 7.23 11.78 -22.17
N GLY A 164 7.67 10.90 -23.07
CA GLY A 164 8.80 11.13 -23.97
C GLY A 164 9.57 9.85 -24.31
N ASP A 165 10.69 9.99 -25.01
CA ASP A 165 11.45 8.86 -25.55
C ASP A 165 12.91 8.85 -25.06
N SER A 166 13.49 7.66 -24.94
CA SER A 166 14.91 7.50 -24.65
C SER A 166 15.79 7.95 -25.83
N TRP A 167 17.06 8.24 -25.54
CA TRP A 167 18.01 8.68 -26.58
C TRP A 167 18.14 7.68 -27.72
N SER A 168 18.23 6.37 -27.42
CA SER A 168 18.37 5.35 -28.45
C SER A 168 17.10 5.27 -29.30
N LYS A 169 15.92 5.42 -28.70
CA LYS A 169 14.67 5.42 -29.44
C LYS A 169 14.60 6.57 -30.43
N ILE A 170 14.97 7.79 -30.01
CA ILE A 170 15.00 8.97 -30.89
C ILE A 170 16.04 8.82 -32.01
N ASN A 171 17.24 8.31 -31.71
CA ASN A 171 18.37 8.37 -32.64
C ASN A 171 18.52 7.13 -33.54
N SER A 172 18.04 5.97 -33.12
CA SER A 172 18.13 4.73 -33.91
C SER A 172 16.79 4.02 -34.12
N GLY A 173 15.68 4.53 -33.59
CA GLY A 173 14.37 3.87 -33.63
C GLY A 173 14.29 2.62 -32.75
N SER A 174 15.33 2.31 -31.99
CA SER A 174 15.45 1.18 -31.09
C SER A 174 15.74 1.71 -29.68
N GLY A 175 14.83 1.50 -28.74
CA GLY A 175 14.92 2.04 -27.37
C GLY A 175 13.54 1.97 -26.72
N TYR A 176 13.29 2.83 -25.74
CA TYR A 176 12.08 2.77 -24.91
C TYR A 176 11.38 4.12 -24.81
N ASP A 177 10.06 4.10 -24.75
CA ASP A 177 9.25 5.20 -24.22
C ASP A 177 9.57 5.40 -22.73
N LEU A 178 9.56 6.64 -22.25
CA LEU A 178 9.55 6.95 -20.82
C LEU A 178 8.10 7.01 -20.38
N MET A 179 7.73 6.04 -19.52
CA MET A 179 6.34 5.83 -19.14
C MET A 179 6.11 6.07 -17.65
N VAL A 180 5.04 6.78 -17.32
CA VAL A 180 4.58 7.06 -15.96
C VAL A 180 3.29 6.29 -15.67
N LEU A 181 3.25 5.54 -14.57
CA LEU A 181 2.00 4.98 -14.05
C LEU A 181 1.38 6.02 -13.13
N LYS A 182 0.29 6.63 -13.57
CA LYS A 182 -0.56 7.48 -12.73
C LYS A 182 -1.54 6.59 -11.98
N ILE A 183 -1.56 6.69 -10.66
CA ILE A 183 -2.45 5.95 -9.77
C ILE A 183 -3.33 6.95 -9.01
N THR A 184 -4.64 6.89 -9.25
CA THR A 184 -5.65 7.66 -8.51
C THR A 184 -7.04 7.11 -8.78
N ASN A 185 -7.98 7.26 -7.86
CA ASN A 185 -9.38 6.95 -8.12
C ASN A 185 -9.97 7.98 -9.11
N GLN A 186 -10.11 7.56 -10.37
CA GLN A 186 -10.56 8.41 -11.47
C GLN A 186 -12.04 8.80 -11.36
N ALA A 187 -12.84 8.08 -10.55
CA ALA A 187 -14.23 8.44 -10.30
C ALA A 187 -14.37 9.71 -9.43
N ILE A 188 -13.34 10.06 -8.66
CA ILE A 188 -13.31 11.27 -7.81
C ILE A 188 -12.65 12.40 -8.60
N VAL A 189 -13.47 13.16 -9.33
CA VAL A 189 -13.01 14.28 -10.18
C VAL A 189 -12.88 15.57 -9.35
N LYS A 190 -11.65 15.86 -8.91
CA LYS A 190 -11.24 17.10 -8.23
C LYS A 190 -9.74 17.31 -8.39
N ASP A 191 -9.25 18.50 -8.05
CA ASP A 191 -7.82 18.72 -7.91
C ASP A 191 -7.32 17.91 -6.69
N LYS A 192 -6.30 17.09 -6.93
CA LYS A 192 -5.69 16.20 -5.94
C LYS A 192 -4.21 16.51 -5.81
N PRO A 193 -3.66 16.58 -4.58
CA PRO A 193 -2.22 16.65 -4.37
C PRO A 193 -1.49 15.48 -5.02
N ILE A 194 -0.30 15.76 -5.58
CA ILE A 194 0.45 14.80 -6.41
C ILE A 194 1.73 14.37 -5.70
N LEU A 195 1.93 13.06 -5.56
CA LEU A 195 3.24 12.47 -5.30
C LEU A 195 3.84 12.02 -6.64
N PHE A 196 4.92 12.66 -7.08
CA PHE A 196 5.70 12.16 -8.21
C PHE A 196 6.93 11.42 -7.69
N ILE A 197 7.15 10.21 -8.19
CA ILE A 197 8.33 9.41 -7.92
C ILE A 197 8.98 9.05 -9.24
N HIS A 198 10.27 9.35 -9.41
CA HIS A 198 11.06 8.72 -10.48
C HIS A 198 12.18 7.89 -9.89
N SER A 199 12.59 6.87 -10.65
CA SER A 199 13.60 5.93 -10.21
C SER A 199 14.46 5.43 -11.38
N ALA A 200 15.55 4.75 -11.03
CA ALA A 200 16.51 4.17 -11.98
C ALA A 200 17.04 5.17 -13.02
N MET A 201 17.29 6.42 -12.59
CA MET A 201 18.01 7.41 -13.39
C MET A 201 19.46 7.00 -13.64
N HIS A 202 20.12 6.40 -12.64
CA HIS A 202 21.37 5.68 -12.87
C HIS A 202 21.07 4.20 -13.11
N ALA A 203 21.50 3.70 -14.27
CA ALA A 203 21.08 2.39 -14.78
C ALA A 203 21.44 1.20 -13.89
N ARG A 204 22.64 1.21 -13.29
CA ARG A 204 23.18 0.13 -12.43
C ARG A 204 22.45 -0.04 -11.09
N GLU A 205 21.60 0.89 -10.72
CA GLU A 205 20.90 0.88 -9.43
C GLU A 205 19.66 -0.02 -9.54
N TYR A 206 19.76 -1.29 -9.13
CA TYR A 206 18.68 -2.27 -9.34
C TYR A 206 17.45 -2.03 -8.48
N THR A 207 17.69 -1.67 -7.22
CA THR A 207 16.67 -1.54 -6.18
C THR A 207 15.57 -0.51 -6.45
N PRO A 208 15.87 0.70 -6.96
CA PRO A 208 14.86 1.75 -7.15
C PRO A 208 13.61 1.32 -7.93
N ALA A 209 13.76 0.82 -9.16
CA ALA A 209 12.64 0.43 -10.01
C ALA A 209 11.74 -0.63 -9.34
N ALA A 210 12.34 -1.63 -8.69
CA ALA A 210 11.60 -2.68 -8.00
C ALA A 210 10.84 -2.15 -6.77
N LEU A 211 11.45 -1.28 -5.96
CA LEU A 211 10.75 -0.68 -4.82
C LEU A 211 9.55 0.13 -5.28
N THR A 212 9.73 0.95 -6.32
CA THR A 212 8.65 1.79 -6.84
C THR A 212 7.53 0.96 -7.48
N LEU A 213 7.85 -0.18 -8.10
CA LEU A 213 6.86 -1.13 -8.61
C LEU A 213 6.11 -1.84 -7.47
N ASP A 214 6.82 -2.25 -6.41
CA ASP A 214 6.19 -2.83 -5.21
C ASP A 214 5.27 -1.82 -4.52
N PHE A 215 5.60 -0.53 -4.56
CA PHE A 215 4.73 0.53 -4.05
C PHE A 215 3.49 0.72 -4.92
N ALA A 216 3.61 0.68 -6.25
CA ALA A 216 2.46 0.68 -7.15
C ALA A 216 1.50 -0.48 -6.86
N LYS A 217 2.04 -1.69 -6.64
CA LYS A 217 1.26 -2.88 -6.26
C LYS A 217 0.57 -2.70 -4.91
N LEU A 218 1.26 -2.19 -3.90
CA LEU A 218 0.67 -1.89 -2.60
C LEU A 218 -0.54 -0.94 -2.70
N LEU A 219 -0.49 0.05 -3.60
CA LEU A 219 -1.59 0.99 -3.77
C LEU A 219 -2.76 0.40 -4.57
N LEU A 220 -2.48 -0.42 -5.59
CA LEU A 220 -3.50 -0.96 -6.49
C LEU A 220 -4.08 -2.31 -6.03
N GLU A 221 -3.22 -3.28 -5.72
CA GLU A 221 -3.64 -4.64 -5.35
C GLU A 221 -4.27 -4.68 -3.96
N ASP A 222 -3.82 -3.82 -3.04
CA ASP A 222 -4.39 -3.70 -1.70
C ASP A 222 -5.42 -2.58 -1.58
N TYR A 223 -5.82 -1.91 -2.68
CA TYR A 223 -6.76 -0.77 -2.64
C TYR A 223 -8.05 -1.09 -1.87
N ALA A 224 -8.62 -2.29 -2.04
CA ALA A 224 -9.90 -2.66 -1.42
C ALA A 224 -9.77 -3.22 0.01
N THR A 225 -8.56 -3.50 0.47
CA THR A 225 -8.30 -4.25 1.72
C THR A 225 -7.44 -3.47 2.71
N ASN A 226 -6.62 -2.55 2.23
CA ASN A 226 -5.79 -1.67 3.03
C ASN A 226 -6.41 -0.26 3.05
N PRO A 227 -6.99 0.17 4.19
CA PRO A 227 -7.67 1.46 4.27
C PRO A 227 -6.73 2.65 4.03
N ASP A 228 -5.43 2.52 4.32
CA ASP A 228 -4.45 3.56 4.00
C ASP A 228 -4.21 3.67 2.48
N SER A 229 -4.03 2.55 1.79
CA SER A 229 -3.95 2.54 0.31
C SER A 229 -5.21 3.13 -0.31
N GLN A 230 -6.40 2.73 0.19
CA GLN A 230 -7.67 3.21 -0.34
C GLN A 230 -7.77 4.74 -0.27
N TRP A 231 -7.56 5.32 0.91
CA TRP A 231 -7.74 6.77 1.04
C TRP A 231 -6.67 7.56 0.29
N ILE A 232 -5.42 7.06 0.24
CA ILE A 232 -4.35 7.70 -0.53
C ILE A 232 -4.77 7.79 -2.00
N VAL A 233 -5.21 6.67 -2.61
CA VAL A 233 -5.64 6.62 -4.01
C VAL A 233 -6.89 7.45 -4.25
N ASP A 234 -7.81 7.52 -3.28
CA ASP A 234 -9.02 8.34 -3.39
C ASP A 234 -8.72 9.85 -3.35
N GLN A 235 -7.78 10.27 -2.50
CA GLN A 235 -7.56 11.68 -2.18
C GLN A 235 -6.36 12.31 -2.90
N HIS A 236 -5.39 11.51 -3.37
CA HIS A 236 -4.15 11.95 -4.00
C HIS A 236 -3.96 11.33 -5.39
N GLU A 237 -3.01 11.85 -6.15
CA GLU A 237 -2.45 11.17 -7.33
C GLU A 237 -1.03 10.71 -7.02
N VAL A 238 -0.69 9.48 -7.39
CA VAL A 238 0.67 8.93 -7.27
C VAL A 238 1.18 8.61 -8.67
N HIS A 239 2.23 9.30 -9.11
CA HIS A 239 2.80 9.22 -10.44
C HIS A 239 4.17 8.56 -10.34
N ILE A 240 4.39 7.44 -11.03
CA ILE A 240 5.62 6.67 -10.89
C ILE A 240 6.28 6.44 -12.25
N LEU A 241 7.47 7.01 -12.45
CA LEU A 241 8.38 6.67 -13.54
C LEU A 241 9.38 5.59 -13.07
N PHE A 242 9.14 4.33 -13.42
CA PHE A 242 9.97 3.21 -12.94
C PHE A 242 11.39 3.20 -13.51
N HIS A 243 11.57 3.64 -14.76
CA HIS A 243 12.84 3.67 -15.45
C HIS A 243 13.00 5.00 -16.17
N MET A 244 13.72 5.94 -15.56
CA MET A 244 14.13 7.17 -16.25
C MET A 244 15.23 6.91 -17.28
N ASN A 245 16.10 5.92 -17.04
CA ASN A 245 17.18 5.54 -17.95
C ASN A 245 17.04 4.08 -18.45
N PRO A 246 15.99 3.77 -19.24
CA PRO A 246 15.71 2.40 -19.66
C PRO A 246 16.78 1.84 -20.61
N ASP A 247 17.36 2.67 -21.48
CA ASP A 247 18.44 2.24 -22.38
C ASP A 247 19.70 1.82 -21.61
N GLY A 248 20.12 2.64 -20.64
CA GLY A 248 21.25 2.32 -19.77
C GLY A 248 20.93 1.09 -18.92
N ARG A 249 19.70 1.00 -18.38
CA ARG A 249 19.24 -0.14 -17.59
C ARG A 249 19.35 -1.44 -18.39
N LYS A 250 19.01 -1.41 -19.68
CA LYS A 250 19.13 -2.60 -20.54
C LYS A 250 20.56 -3.13 -20.63
N ILE A 251 21.55 -2.25 -20.61
CA ILE A 251 22.96 -2.64 -20.53
C ILE A 251 23.26 -3.20 -19.13
N ALA A 252 22.77 -2.52 -18.08
CA ALA A 252 23.02 -2.89 -16.71
C ALA A 252 22.48 -4.28 -16.35
N GLU A 253 21.33 -4.70 -16.90
CA GLU A 253 20.75 -6.06 -16.76
C GLU A 253 21.74 -7.18 -17.08
N GLY A 254 22.74 -6.91 -17.92
CA GLY A 254 23.89 -7.80 -18.14
C GLY A 254 24.89 -7.84 -16.97
N GLN A 255 24.53 -7.36 -15.78
CA GLN A 255 25.41 -7.15 -14.63
C GLN A 255 26.61 -6.23 -14.96
N ILE A 256 26.36 -5.21 -15.80
CA ILE A 256 27.35 -4.21 -16.21
C ILE A 256 27.09 -2.92 -15.42
N LEU A 257 28.12 -2.32 -14.84
CA LEU A 257 28.00 -1.10 -14.03
C LEU A 257 27.74 0.18 -14.85
N GLN A 258 26.90 0.10 -15.89
CA GLN A 258 26.44 1.25 -16.67
C GLN A 258 25.71 2.22 -15.74
N ARG A 259 26.18 3.46 -15.65
CA ARG A 259 25.54 4.51 -14.85
C ARG A 259 24.72 5.46 -15.71
N LYS A 260 25.37 6.00 -16.74
CA LYS A 260 24.87 7.05 -17.63
C LYS A 260 23.83 6.51 -18.63
N ASN A 261 23.17 7.40 -19.38
CA ASN A 261 22.38 6.97 -20.54
C ASN A 261 23.28 6.42 -21.66
N THR A 262 22.73 6.16 -22.85
CA THR A 262 23.45 5.51 -23.96
C THR A 262 23.79 6.44 -25.12
N ASN A 263 23.82 7.76 -24.87
CA ASN A 263 24.11 8.76 -25.90
C ASN A 263 25.51 8.54 -26.52
N GLN A 264 25.53 7.95 -27.72
CA GLN A 264 26.74 7.53 -28.42
C GLN A 264 27.60 8.69 -28.92
N ASN A 265 27.09 9.93 -28.87
CA ASN A 265 27.89 11.11 -29.19
C ASN A 265 28.92 11.43 -28.09
N HIS A 266 28.81 10.81 -26.91
CA HIS A 266 29.65 11.10 -25.75
C HIS A 266 30.35 9.84 -25.25
N CYS A 267 31.68 9.82 -25.41
CA CYS A 267 32.56 8.69 -25.07
C CYS A 267 32.13 7.33 -25.67
N PRO A 268 31.92 7.23 -27.00
CA PRO A 268 31.59 5.96 -27.63
C PRO A 268 32.73 4.95 -27.43
N GLY A 269 32.36 3.73 -27.02
CA GLY A 269 33.31 2.63 -26.77
C GLY A 269 33.95 2.64 -25.38
N GLY A 270 33.77 3.70 -24.60
CA GLY A 270 34.18 3.79 -23.19
C GLY A 270 32.96 3.94 -22.26
N ASN A 271 33.04 4.88 -21.32
CA ASN A 271 31.93 5.24 -20.43
C ASN A 271 30.91 6.11 -21.17
N VAL A 272 30.11 5.49 -22.02
CA VAL A 272 29.17 6.15 -22.94
C VAL A 272 28.10 6.95 -22.20
N GLY A 273 27.70 8.07 -22.80
CA GLY A 273 26.52 8.84 -22.42
C GLY A 273 26.77 9.99 -21.43
N VAL A 274 25.68 10.49 -20.86
CA VAL A 274 25.60 11.61 -19.92
C VAL A 274 25.03 11.14 -18.58
N ASP A 275 25.57 11.69 -17.49
CA ASP A 275 24.99 11.50 -16.16
C ASP A 275 23.71 12.33 -16.09
N LEU A 276 22.55 11.66 -16.17
CA LEU A 276 21.25 12.31 -16.19
C LEU A 276 21.01 13.15 -14.93
N ASN A 277 21.56 12.76 -13.78
CA ASN A 277 21.45 13.53 -12.53
C ASN A 277 22.51 14.63 -12.40
N ARG A 278 23.15 15.02 -13.52
CA ARG A 278 23.95 16.24 -13.67
C ARG A 278 23.47 17.11 -14.83
N ASN A 279 22.41 16.70 -15.51
CA ASN A 279 21.97 17.31 -16.75
C ASN A 279 20.77 18.24 -16.58
N PHE A 280 20.11 18.32 -15.43
CA PHE A 280 18.95 19.21 -15.24
C PHE A 280 19.34 20.69 -15.28
N ALA A 281 18.44 21.56 -15.73
CA ALA A 281 18.75 22.96 -16.00
C ALA A 281 19.08 23.77 -14.76
N GLN A 282 18.31 23.59 -13.69
CA GLN A 282 18.45 24.41 -12.50
C GLN A 282 19.79 24.13 -11.83
N THR A 283 20.64 25.17 -11.76
CA THR A 283 22.03 25.14 -11.27
C THR A 283 23.01 24.32 -12.11
N TRP A 284 22.74 24.02 -13.37
CA TRP A 284 23.69 23.27 -14.22
C TRP A 284 25.07 23.96 -14.31
N ASN A 285 26.14 23.19 -14.10
CA ASN A 285 27.53 23.69 -14.13
C ASN A 285 27.78 24.91 -13.21
N SER A 286 27.04 25.02 -12.09
CA SER A 286 27.18 26.15 -11.15
C SER A 286 28.24 25.92 -10.08
N THR A 287 28.67 24.67 -9.88
CA THR A 287 29.41 24.28 -8.68
C THR A 287 30.76 23.67 -9.04
N THR A 288 31.82 24.22 -8.45
CA THR A 288 33.17 23.65 -8.58
C THR A 288 33.18 22.20 -8.11
N ASN A 289 33.57 21.28 -9.00
CA ASN A 289 33.53 19.83 -8.79
C ASN A 289 32.13 19.21 -8.56
N GLY A 290 31.05 19.92 -8.92
CA GLY A 290 29.67 19.38 -8.86
C GLY A 290 29.40 18.27 -9.87
N SER A 291 30.01 18.40 -11.05
CA SER A 291 30.02 17.43 -12.13
C SER A 291 31.26 17.60 -13.01
N SER A 292 31.43 16.75 -14.03
CA SER A 292 32.54 16.80 -14.98
C SER A 292 32.14 17.40 -16.32
N GLY A 293 33.08 18.11 -16.96
CA GLY A 293 32.98 18.53 -18.36
C GLY A 293 33.64 17.56 -19.34
N VAL A 294 34.26 16.48 -18.85
CA VAL A 294 34.94 15.47 -19.68
C VAL A 294 33.97 14.36 -20.02
N ALA A 295 33.72 14.13 -21.31
CA ALA A 295 32.68 13.20 -21.80
C ALA A 295 32.80 11.76 -21.25
N CYS A 296 34.01 11.29 -20.99
CA CYS A 296 34.25 9.93 -20.48
C CYS A 296 34.13 9.80 -18.95
N ASP A 297 33.94 10.89 -18.21
CA ASP A 297 33.76 10.80 -16.76
C ASP A 297 32.37 10.26 -16.40
N SER A 298 32.30 9.59 -15.25
CA SER A 298 31.06 9.00 -14.70
C SER A 298 30.01 10.05 -14.34
N THR A 299 30.43 11.29 -14.11
CA THR A 299 29.61 12.45 -13.78
C THR A 299 29.59 13.50 -14.90
N TYR A 300 29.82 13.10 -16.16
CA TYR A 300 29.75 14.01 -17.30
C TYR A 300 28.36 14.64 -17.40
N ARG A 301 28.31 15.97 -17.30
CA ARG A 301 27.06 16.76 -17.16
C ARG A 301 26.28 17.00 -18.46
N GLY A 302 26.79 16.51 -19.59
CA GLY A 302 26.25 16.81 -20.91
C GLY A 302 26.83 18.09 -21.52
N SER A 303 26.41 18.37 -22.75
CA SER A 303 26.93 19.50 -23.54
C SER A 303 26.22 20.83 -23.23
N SER A 304 25.01 20.75 -22.68
CA SER A 304 24.18 21.88 -22.22
C SER A 304 23.24 21.36 -21.12
N PRO A 305 22.61 22.26 -20.33
CA PRO A 305 21.48 21.84 -19.50
C PRO A 305 20.37 21.21 -20.36
N GLU A 306 19.75 20.19 -19.81
CA GLU A 306 18.69 19.37 -20.40
C GLU A 306 19.06 18.91 -21.83
N SER A 307 20.33 18.56 -22.07
CA SER A 307 20.78 18.05 -23.38
C SER A 307 20.20 16.67 -23.71
N GLU A 308 19.86 15.88 -22.70
CA GLU A 308 19.38 14.52 -22.88
C GLU A 308 17.84 14.48 -22.97
N PRO A 309 17.28 13.70 -23.90
CA PRO A 309 15.83 13.61 -24.07
C PRO A 309 15.13 13.04 -22.84
N GLU A 310 15.78 12.13 -22.10
CA GLU A 310 15.25 11.61 -20.84
C GLU A 310 15.09 12.72 -19.80
N THR A 311 16.10 13.59 -19.66
CA THR A 311 16.05 14.73 -18.74
C THR A 311 15.02 15.76 -19.17
N GLN A 312 14.88 16.03 -20.47
CA GLN A 312 13.84 16.93 -21.01
C GLN A 312 12.43 16.39 -20.72
N ALA A 313 12.18 15.10 -20.98
CA ALA A 313 10.90 14.47 -20.72
C ALA A 313 10.48 14.60 -19.25
N VAL A 314 11.38 14.26 -18.32
CA VAL A 314 11.10 14.36 -16.87
C VAL A 314 10.91 15.81 -16.43
N SER A 315 11.75 16.74 -16.89
CA SER A 315 11.63 18.16 -16.50
C SER A 315 10.32 18.78 -17.01
N ASN A 316 9.94 18.47 -18.26
CA ASN A 316 8.66 18.90 -18.83
C ASN A 316 7.48 18.28 -18.07
N TYR A 317 7.59 17.00 -17.68
CA TYR A 317 6.54 16.34 -16.91
C TYR A 317 6.36 16.99 -15.53
N ILE A 318 7.45 17.23 -14.78
CA ILE A 318 7.43 17.93 -13.50
C ILE A 318 6.73 19.30 -13.62
N ARG A 319 7.10 20.10 -14.62
CA ARG A 319 6.49 21.41 -14.90
C ARG A 319 5.02 21.32 -15.33
N SER A 320 4.59 20.17 -15.85
CA SER A 320 3.19 19.97 -16.28
C SER A 320 2.26 19.59 -15.12
N ILE A 321 2.78 18.93 -14.07
CA ILE A 321 1.98 18.44 -12.95
C ILE A 321 2.09 19.33 -11.71
N PHE A 322 3.14 20.14 -11.59
CA PHE A 322 3.31 21.04 -10.45
C PHE A 322 3.30 22.52 -10.87
N PRO A 323 2.58 23.37 -10.12
CA PRO A 323 2.69 24.82 -10.29
C PRO A 323 4.01 25.35 -9.69
N ASP A 324 4.50 26.48 -10.20
CA ASP A 324 5.52 27.26 -9.49
C ASP A 324 4.90 27.93 -8.26
N ARG A 325 5.46 27.62 -7.09
CA ARG A 325 5.01 28.10 -5.78
C ARG A 325 6.00 29.07 -5.14
N ARG A 326 7.13 29.38 -5.76
CA ARG A 326 8.16 30.23 -5.14
C ARG A 326 7.78 31.71 -5.17
N GLY A 327 8.44 32.48 -4.31
CA GLY A 327 8.46 33.94 -4.42
C GLY A 327 9.36 34.42 -5.56
N PRO A 328 9.37 35.74 -5.86
CA PRO A 328 10.14 36.32 -6.95
C PRO A 328 11.66 36.18 -6.82
N ASN A 329 12.20 35.88 -5.63
CA ASN A 329 13.64 35.70 -5.40
C ASN A 329 14.01 34.22 -5.26
N ASP A 330 15.24 33.88 -5.66
CA ASP A 330 15.76 32.50 -5.60
C ASP A 330 15.80 31.90 -4.18
N ASP A 331 15.85 32.74 -3.14
CA ASP A 331 15.87 32.34 -1.72
C ASP A 331 14.52 32.60 -1.01
N ASP A 332 13.44 32.84 -1.75
CA ASP A 332 12.10 32.92 -1.14
C ASP A 332 11.59 31.52 -0.80
N ALA A 333 11.01 31.37 0.40
CA ALA A 333 10.35 30.13 0.79
C ALA A 333 9.06 29.93 -0.01
N ALA A 334 8.82 28.69 -0.43
CA ALA A 334 7.51 28.29 -0.92
C ALA A 334 6.49 28.38 0.24
N PRO A 335 5.22 28.77 -0.04
CA PRO A 335 4.16 28.77 0.95
C PRO A 335 4.03 27.44 1.69
N GLU A 336 3.75 27.48 2.99
CA GLU A 336 3.59 26.27 3.81
C GLU A 336 2.41 25.38 3.36
N ASP A 337 1.43 25.96 2.66
CA ASP A 337 0.28 25.27 2.08
C ASP A 337 0.58 24.61 0.72
N THR A 338 1.84 24.66 0.26
CA THR A 338 2.25 24.04 -1.00
C THR A 338 1.94 22.56 -0.99
N GLN A 339 1.14 22.13 -1.98
CA GLN A 339 0.74 20.74 -2.17
C GLN A 339 1.65 20.05 -3.18
N GLY A 340 1.79 18.76 -2.99
CA GLY A 340 2.56 17.88 -3.86
C GLY A 340 4.00 17.70 -3.41
N MET A 341 4.61 16.62 -3.86
CA MET A 341 5.95 16.21 -3.46
C MET A 341 6.63 15.44 -4.60
N HIS A 342 7.93 15.62 -4.73
CA HIS A 342 8.77 14.87 -5.66
C HIS A 342 9.76 13.98 -4.89
N ILE A 343 9.85 12.71 -5.28
CA ILE A 343 10.85 11.78 -4.77
C ILE A 343 11.71 11.25 -5.91
N ASP A 344 13.02 11.38 -5.74
CA ASP A 344 14.03 10.71 -6.57
C ASP A 344 14.57 9.49 -5.81
N VAL A 345 14.53 8.31 -6.43
CA VAL A 345 14.97 7.06 -5.80
C VAL A 345 16.22 6.54 -6.47
N HIS A 346 17.30 6.52 -5.70
CA HIS A 346 18.62 6.03 -6.04
C HIS A 346 19.03 4.80 -5.22
N SER A 347 20.12 4.16 -5.62
CA SER A 347 20.92 3.32 -4.73
C SER A 347 22.42 3.56 -4.92
N TYR A 348 23.26 3.52 -3.90
CA TYR A 348 23.01 3.08 -2.54
C TYR A 348 23.64 4.06 -1.56
N SER A 349 23.31 3.92 -0.27
CA SER A 349 24.08 4.43 0.90
C SER A 349 23.24 4.44 2.18
N GLN A 350 21.95 4.10 2.11
CA GLN A 350 20.98 4.22 3.18
C GLN A 350 20.80 5.68 3.65
N LEU A 351 20.44 6.56 2.71
CA LEU A 351 20.28 8.00 2.96
C LEU A 351 18.88 8.48 2.60
N VAL A 352 18.46 9.55 3.28
CA VAL A 352 17.33 10.40 2.90
C VAL A 352 17.89 11.81 2.77
N LEU A 353 17.85 12.36 1.57
CA LEU A 353 18.50 13.62 1.22
C LEU A 353 17.45 14.68 0.85
N TRP A 354 17.75 15.94 1.16
CA TRP A 354 16.94 17.08 0.72
C TRP A 354 17.82 18.22 0.18
N PRO A 355 17.25 19.11 -0.64
CA PRO A 355 17.97 20.24 -1.23
C PRO A 355 18.71 21.12 -0.21
N TYR A 356 19.85 21.70 -0.58
CA TYR A 356 20.44 21.72 -1.91
C TYR A 356 21.67 20.80 -1.99
N GLY A 357 22.00 20.35 -3.19
CA GLY A 357 23.29 19.71 -3.49
C GLY A 357 24.40 20.70 -3.86
N HIS A 358 24.04 21.87 -4.40
CA HIS A 358 24.97 22.82 -5.00
C HIS A 358 25.54 23.86 -4.03
N LYS A 359 24.89 24.08 -2.88
CA LYS A 359 25.30 25.08 -1.88
C LYS A 359 25.16 24.54 -0.46
N GLN A 360 26.04 24.99 0.43
CA GLN A 360 26.08 24.63 1.86
C GLN A 360 25.00 25.33 2.70
N GLY A 361 24.33 26.35 2.15
CA GLY A 361 23.29 27.08 2.86
C GLY A 361 22.03 26.25 3.03
N ALA A 362 21.34 26.45 4.16
CA ALA A 362 19.99 25.92 4.38
C ALA A 362 19.03 26.40 3.29
N SER A 363 18.06 25.57 2.96
CA SER A 363 16.99 25.98 2.05
C SER A 363 16.00 26.96 2.72
N PRO A 364 15.27 27.78 1.96
CA PRO A 364 14.23 28.64 2.55
C PRO A 364 13.16 27.89 3.37
N ASN A 365 12.83 26.65 2.99
CA ASN A 365 11.91 25.76 3.71
C ASN A 365 12.63 24.72 4.60
N ASP A 366 13.88 24.97 5.03
CA ASP A 366 14.76 23.95 5.64
C ASP A 366 14.17 23.27 6.88
N ALA A 367 13.49 24.01 7.76
CA ALA A 367 12.89 23.43 8.97
C ALA A 367 11.91 22.28 8.63
N ALA A 368 11.12 22.46 7.57
CA ALA A 368 10.18 21.44 7.12
C ALA A 368 10.90 20.27 6.44
N PHE A 369 11.97 20.52 5.68
CA PHE A 369 12.79 19.45 5.11
C PHE A 369 13.50 18.61 6.18
N VAL A 370 14.04 19.26 7.21
CA VAL A 370 14.67 18.57 8.34
C VAL A 370 13.65 17.65 9.03
N GLU A 371 12.45 18.15 9.34
CA GLU A 371 11.42 17.29 9.92
C GLU A 371 11.00 16.14 9.01
N MET A 372 10.69 16.46 7.76
CA MET A 372 10.25 15.49 6.76
C MET A 372 11.30 14.40 6.51
N GLY A 373 12.56 14.79 6.30
CA GLY A 373 13.67 13.88 6.08
C GLY A 373 13.91 12.96 7.27
N HIS A 374 13.86 13.48 8.50
CA HIS A 374 14.02 12.66 9.70
C HIS A 374 12.82 11.72 9.96
N LYS A 375 11.59 12.11 9.63
CA LYS A 375 10.42 11.23 9.70
C LYS A 375 10.48 10.11 8.65
N LEU A 376 10.82 10.43 7.41
CA LEU A 376 11.01 9.43 6.35
C LEU A 376 12.13 8.44 6.72
N ALA A 377 13.25 8.95 7.23
CA ALA A 377 14.39 8.14 7.66
C ALA A 377 14.10 7.27 8.89
N TRP A 378 13.06 7.59 9.69
CA TRP A 378 12.69 6.79 10.85
C TRP A 378 12.23 5.37 10.47
N PHE A 379 11.49 5.24 9.37
CA PHE A 379 10.93 3.95 8.93
C PHE A 379 11.98 2.95 8.45
N ASN A 380 13.06 3.44 7.85
CA ASN A 380 14.12 2.62 7.25
C ASN A 380 15.46 2.72 7.98
N ASN A 381 15.55 3.53 9.03
CA ASN A 381 16.76 3.80 9.80
C ASN A 381 17.92 4.27 8.91
N TYR A 382 17.59 5.13 7.94
CA TYR A 382 18.57 5.75 7.04
C TYR A 382 19.14 7.01 7.68
N ALA A 383 20.23 7.54 7.13
CA ALA A 383 20.79 8.80 7.60
C ALA A 383 20.13 9.97 6.85
N PRO A 384 19.37 10.83 7.56
CA PRO A 384 18.83 12.06 6.98
C PRO A 384 19.93 13.15 6.92
N MET A 385 20.07 13.83 5.78
CA MET A 385 20.95 15.00 5.66
C MET A 385 20.61 15.86 4.44
N GLN A 386 21.08 17.10 4.42
CA GLN A 386 21.06 17.92 3.21
C GLN A 386 22.01 17.31 2.15
N SER A 387 21.61 17.35 0.86
CA SER A 387 22.34 16.74 -0.26
C SER A 387 23.80 17.20 -0.35
N VAL A 388 24.09 18.49 -0.13
CA VAL A 388 25.47 19.03 -0.14
C VAL A 388 26.37 18.41 0.95
N GLY A 389 25.78 17.90 2.02
CA GLY A 389 26.47 17.18 3.09
C GLY A 389 27.07 15.84 2.62
N LEU A 390 26.60 15.33 1.48
CA LEU A 390 27.18 14.20 0.78
C LEU A 390 28.49 14.63 0.09
N TYR A 391 28.34 15.46 -0.94
CA TYR A 391 29.38 16.21 -1.65
C TYR A 391 28.67 17.25 -2.53
N PRO A 392 29.37 18.32 -2.96
CA PRO A 392 28.77 19.30 -3.85
C PRO A 392 28.35 18.65 -5.18
N THR A 393 27.12 18.91 -5.61
CA THR A 393 26.55 18.48 -6.90
C THR A 393 25.89 19.66 -7.62
N ASP A 394 25.68 19.53 -8.92
CA ASP A 394 24.96 20.53 -9.72
C ASP A 394 24.12 19.83 -10.80
N GLY A 395 23.10 20.52 -11.32
CA GLY A 395 22.21 19.98 -12.36
C GLY A 395 21.46 18.70 -11.95
N THR A 396 21.06 18.60 -10.67
CA THR A 396 20.32 17.46 -10.11
C THR A 396 18.80 17.63 -10.24
N SER A 397 18.08 16.49 -10.24
CA SER A 397 16.62 16.41 -10.41
C SER A 397 15.83 17.20 -9.35
N ASP A 398 16.30 17.18 -8.10
CA ASP A 398 15.70 17.86 -6.95
C ASP A 398 15.62 19.38 -7.12
N ASN A 399 16.56 19.98 -7.86
CA ASN A 399 16.58 21.43 -8.10
C ASN A 399 15.47 21.86 -9.07
N VAL A 400 15.03 21.04 -10.02
CA VAL A 400 13.90 21.41 -10.92
C VAL A 400 12.58 21.39 -10.15
N SER A 401 12.43 20.55 -9.13
CA SER A 401 11.22 20.58 -8.31
C SER A 401 11.26 21.63 -7.23
N TYR A 402 12.30 21.65 -6.40
CA TYR A 402 12.37 22.60 -5.30
C TYR A 402 12.94 23.96 -5.73
N GLY A 403 14.10 23.95 -6.38
CA GLY A 403 14.80 25.17 -6.79
C GLY A 403 14.08 25.98 -7.88
N GLU A 404 13.28 25.35 -8.74
CA GLU A 404 12.52 26.00 -9.82
C GLU A 404 11.01 26.12 -9.52
N LEU A 405 10.40 25.19 -8.78
CA LEU A 405 8.94 25.23 -8.53
C LEU A 405 8.55 25.35 -7.04
N GLY A 406 9.49 25.24 -6.11
CA GLY A 406 9.18 25.30 -4.67
C GLY A 406 8.46 24.06 -4.15
N ILE A 407 8.46 22.96 -4.91
CA ILE A 407 7.86 21.68 -4.52
C ILE A 407 8.88 20.90 -3.69
N PRO A 408 8.51 20.33 -2.53
CA PRO A 408 9.43 19.56 -1.72
C PRO A 408 9.96 18.36 -2.51
N ALA A 409 11.28 18.29 -2.63
CA ALA A 409 11.99 17.23 -3.32
C ALA A 409 12.85 16.44 -2.31
N ILE A 410 12.72 15.12 -2.27
CA ILE A 410 13.50 14.23 -1.41
C ILE A 410 14.18 13.17 -2.27
N THR A 411 15.45 12.87 -1.97
CA THR A 411 16.18 11.78 -2.61
C THR A 411 16.41 10.64 -1.63
N PHE A 412 16.06 9.41 -2.02
CA PHE A 412 16.39 8.19 -1.28
C PHE A 412 17.61 7.51 -1.87
N GLU A 413 18.54 7.06 -1.03
CA GLU A 413 19.67 6.20 -1.44
C GLU A 413 19.50 4.82 -0.80
N LEU A 414 18.92 3.87 -1.53
CA LEU A 414 18.47 2.58 -1.02
C LEU A 414 19.60 1.57 -0.83
N GLY A 415 19.49 0.73 0.19
CA GLY A 415 20.36 -0.42 0.37
C GLY A 415 21.85 -0.06 0.45
N THR A 416 22.71 -1.02 0.12
CA THR A 416 24.17 -0.92 0.30
C THR A 416 24.99 -1.24 -0.95
N GLU A 417 24.35 -1.69 -2.03
CA GLU A 417 24.97 -2.17 -3.27
C GLU A 417 24.16 -1.71 -4.49
N PHE A 418 24.82 -1.50 -5.63
CA PHE A 418 24.14 -1.21 -6.91
C PHE A 418 23.31 -2.41 -7.38
N PHE A 419 23.91 -3.60 -7.37
CA PHE A 419 23.24 -4.89 -7.61
C PHE A 419 22.97 -5.60 -6.28
N GLN A 420 22.08 -5.02 -5.48
CA GLN A 420 21.73 -5.54 -4.17
C GLN A 420 21.13 -6.95 -4.26
N SER A 421 21.59 -7.90 -3.43
CA SER A 421 21.00 -9.25 -3.40
C SER A 421 19.48 -9.25 -3.14
N CYS A 422 18.77 -10.22 -3.72
CA CYS A 422 17.32 -10.38 -3.50
C CYS A 422 16.96 -10.68 -2.04
N THR A 423 17.83 -11.39 -1.31
CA THR A 423 17.65 -11.61 0.12
C THR A 423 17.65 -10.28 0.88
N THR A 424 18.66 -9.43 0.66
CA THR A 424 18.71 -8.13 1.33
C THR A 424 17.54 -7.24 0.93
N TYR A 425 17.17 -7.25 -0.35
CA TYR A 425 16.00 -6.50 -0.82
C TYR A 425 14.74 -6.90 -0.06
N ASN A 426 14.38 -8.18 -0.11
CA ASN A 426 13.13 -8.70 0.45
C ASN A 426 13.05 -8.55 1.97
N PHE A 427 14.17 -8.74 2.69
CA PHE A 427 14.15 -8.79 4.15
C PHE A 427 14.59 -7.51 4.85
N SER A 428 15.28 -6.58 4.17
CA SER A 428 15.87 -5.40 4.82
C SER A 428 15.56 -4.08 4.12
N VAL A 429 15.26 -4.08 2.82
CA VAL A 429 15.02 -2.84 2.06
C VAL A 429 13.55 -2.62 1.78
N LYS A 430 12.83 -3.62 1.26
CA LYS A 430 11.47 -3.48 0.72
C LYS A 430 10.50 -2.90 1.75
N ASN A 431 10.16 -3.65 2.80
CA ASN A 431 9.05 -3.27 3.68
C ASN A 431 9.29 -1.95 4.44
N THR A 432 10.52 -1.69 4.86
CA THR A 432 10.86 -0.46 5.59
C THR A 432 10.76 0.78 4.70
N ASN A 433 11.17 0.66 3.42
CA ASN A 433 11.04 1.77 2.47
C ASN A 433 9.63 1.88 1.89
N LEU A 434 8.85 0.79 1.77
CA LEU A 434 7.42 0.88 1.45
C LEU A 434 6.67 1.68 2.53
N ASN A 435 7.00 1.48 3.81
CA ASN A 435 6.43 2.31 4.88
C ASN A 435 6.80 3.80 4.74
N ALA A 436 8.04 4.10 4.33
CA ALA A 436 8.47 5.47 4.08
C ALA A 436 7.75 6.11 2.88
N LEU A 437 7.57 5.37 1.78
CA LEU A 437 6.82 5.83 0.60
C LEU A 437 5.33 6.00 0.90
N SER A 438 4.73 5.08 1.67
CA SER A 438 3.37 5.24 2.17
C SER A 438 3.26 6.51 3.04
N TYR A 439 4.22 6.77 3.94
CA TYR A 439 4.23 8.02 4.71
C TYR A 439 4.30 9.24 3.80
N ALA A 440 5.19 9.26 2.81
CA ALA A 440 5.27 10.36 1.84
C ALA A 440 3.92 10.59 1.12
N ALA A 441 3.28 9.51 0.66
CA ALA A 441 1.98 9.58 0.00
C ALA A 441 0.86 10.06 0.91
N LYS A 442 0.98 9.93 2.24
CA LYS A 442 0.02 10.47 3.20
C LYS A 442 0.14 11.98 3.40
N ILE A 443 1.32 12.56 3.20
CA ILE A 443 1.60 13.96 3.57
C ILE A 443 1.54 14.95 2.42
N VAL A 444 1.37 14.49 1.16
CA VAL A 444 1.43 15.36 -0.02
C VAL A 444 0.39 16.49 -0.06
N GLY A 445 -0.66 16.42 0.74
CA GLY A 445 -1.63 17.52 0.86
C GLY A 445 -1.12 18.77 1.59
N ALA A 446 -0.10 18.64 2.44
CA ALA A 446 0.59 19.76 3.11
C ALA A 446 1.98 19.32 3.63
N PRO A 447 2.90 18.92 2.75
CA PRO A 447 4.20 18.35 3.10
C PRO A 447 5.09 19.27 3.93
N TYR A 448 4.92 20.60 3.86
CA TYR A 448 5.68 21.53 4.70
C TYR A 448 5.11 21.68 6.12
N GLN A 449 3.95 21.10 6.43
CA GLN A 449 3.27 21.27 7.72
C GLN A 449 3.05 19.94 8.44
N ILE A 450 2.56 18.92 7.75
CA ILE A 450 2.18 17.62 8.33
C ILE A 450 3.35 16.92 9.07
N PRO A 451 4.61 16.99 8.58
CA PRO A 451 5.75 16.40 9.29
C PRO A 451 6.08 16.99 10.66
N PHE A 452 5.47 18.11 11.07
CA PHE A 452 5.66 18.60 12.43
C PHE A 452 4.74 17.92 13.46
N GLY A 453 3.64 17.32 13.01
CA GLY A 453 2.65 16.70 13.89
C GLY A 453 2.96 15.26 14.31
N PRO A 454 2.24 14.73 15.32
CA PRO A 454 2.37 13.35 15.77
C PRO A 454 1.67 12.37 14.82
N ASP A 455 2.26 11.19 14.61
CA ASP A 455 1.71 10.20 13.69
C ASP A 455 0.86 9.16 14.43
N ILE A 456 -0.14 8.60 13.75
CA ILE A 456 -0.84 7.41 14.25
C ILE A 456 0.08 6.20 14.10
N SER A 457 0.50 5.63 15.23
CA SER A 457 1.40 4.49 15.27
C SER A 457 0.72 3.13 15.29
N ARG A 458 -0.53 3.08 15.77
CA ARG A 458 -1.37 1.87 15.77
C ARG A 458 -2.83 2.28 15.71
N LEU A 459 -3.63 1.54 14.95
CA LEU A 459 -5.08 1.68 14.88
C LEU A 459 -5.69 0.28 14.82
N THR A 460 -6.59 -0.02 15.75
CA THR A 460 -7.34 -1.28 15.75
C THR A 460 -8.83 -1.03 15.88
N LEU A 461 -9.62 -1.89 15.23
CA LEU A 461 -11.07 -1.93 15.30
C LEU A 461 -11.48 -3.30 15.86
N ASN A 462 -12.16 -3.34 17.01
CA ASN A 462 -12.46 -4.57 17.76
C ASN A 462 -11.21 -5.46 18.00
N GLY A 463 -10.06 -4.82 18.23
CA GLY A 463 -8.76 -5.50 18.40
C GLY A 463 -8.07 -5.97 17.10
N SER A 464 -8.76 -5.97 15.95
CA SER A 464 -8.20 -6.28 14.64
C SER A 464 -7.39 -5.12 14.07
N ASN A 465 -6.32 -5.40 13.33
CA ASN A 465 -5.47 -4.37 12.73
C ASN A 465 -6.21 -3.65 11.61
N GLN A 466 -6.53 -2.37 11.83
CA GLN A 466 -7.15 -1.43 10.89
C GLN A 466 -8.48 -1.83 10.21
N SER A 467 -8.93 -3.09 10.21
CA SER A 467 -10.15 -3.50 9.50
C SER A 467 -11.02 -4.43 10.35
N VAL A 468 -12.34 -4.27 10.26
CA VAL A 468 -13.33 -5.14 10.90
C VAL A 468 -14.54 -5.33 9.98
N SER A 469 -15.17 -6.50 10.06
CA SER A 469 -16.49 -6.76 9.46
C SER A 469 -17.52 -6.95 10.57
N ILE A 470 -18.68 -6.33 10.42
CA ILE A 470 -19.77 -6.32 11.41
C ILE A 470 -21.13 -6.45 10.74
N THR A 471 -22.14 -6.83 11.53
CA THR A 471 -23.55 -6.64 11.16
C THR A 471 -23.95 -5.18 11.39
N ALA A 472 -24.94 -4.70 10.64
CA ALA A 472 -25.55 -3.39 10.88
C ALA A 472 -25.98 -3.24 12.37
N GLY A 473 -25.83 -2.03 12.92
CA GLY A 473 -26.14 -1.74 14.32
C GLY A 473 -25.12 -2.25 15.35
N THR A 474 -24.08 -2.99 14.93
CA THR A 474 -23.02 -3.44 15.86
C THR A 474 -22.04 -2.31 16.16
N GLN A 475 -21.91 -1.93 17.43
CA GLN A 475 -20.89 -0.96 17.85
C GLN A 475 -19.46 -1.48 17.63
N VAL A 476 -18.55 -0.58 17.27
CA VAL A 476 -17.13 -0.90 17.03
C VAL A 476 -16.24 -0.20 18.05
N GLU A 477 -15.38 -0.95 18.74
CA GLU A 477 -14.32 -0.39 19.57
C GLU A 477 -13.15 0.07 18.70
N LEU A 478 -12.93 1.38 18.67
CA LEU A 478 -11.73 2.00 18.11
C LEU A 478 -10.66 2.11 19.20
N SER A 479 -9.45 1.62 18.94
CA SER A 479 -8.27 1.89 19.76
C SER A 479 -7.14 2.44 18.91
N VAL A 480 -6.61 3.60 19.30
CA VAL A 480 -5.61 4.37 18.55
C VAL A 480 -4.42 4.65 19.45
N THR A 481 -3.21 4.41 18.96
CA THR A 481 -1.98 4.93 19.56
C THR A 481 -1.38 5.96 18.62
N ALA A 482 -1.16 7.17 19.11
CA ALA A 482 -0.44 8.24 18.44
C ALA A 482 0.94 8.43 19.07
N SER A 483 1.93 8.82 18.27
CA SER A 483 3.31 9.01 18.70
C SER A 483 3.98 10.17 17.97
N ALA A 484 4.57 11.07 18.75
CA ALA A 484 5.44 12.15 18.30
C ALA A 484 6.92 11.72 18.17
N THR A 485 7.26 10.45 18.47
CA THR A 485 8.64 9.95 18.49
C THR A 485 9.05 9.21 17.22
N ARG A 486 8.27 9.31 16.14
CA ARG A 486 8.61 8.75 14.82
C ARG A 486 9.59 9.63 14.04
N THR A 487 10.62 10.11 14.73
CA THR A 487 11.69 10.96 14.21
C THR A 487 12.91 10.80 15.12
N ALA A 488 14.12 10.96 14.58
CA ALA A 488 15.35 10.95 15.37
C ALA A 488 15.68 12.33 15.99
N LEU A 489 14.88 13.35 15.69
CA LEU A 489 15.06 14.70 16.21
C LEU A 489 14.67 14.79 17.69
N SER A 490 15.53 15.42 18.48
CA SER A 490 15.34 15.63 19.92
C SER A 490 14.73 17.00 20.28
N GLY A 491 14.67 17.93 19.32
CA GLY A 491 14.04 19.25 19.47
C GLY A 491 12.65 19.31 18.84
N GLY A 492 11.99 20.46 18.93
CA GLY A 492 10.63 20.67 18.42
C GLY A 492 9.53 20.26 19.40
N GLU A 493 8.29 20.60 19.07
CA GLU A 493 7.13 20.20 19.88
C GLU A 493 6.84 18.71 19.62
N ARG A 494 7.06 17.87 20.63
CA ARG A 494 7.05 16.39 20.51
C ARG A 494 6.03 15.75 21.43
N ASN A 495 4.81 16.27 21.40
CA ASN A 495 3.71 15.79 22.21
C ASN A 495 2.51 15.35 21.37
N VAL A 496 1.65 14.54 21.98
CA VAL A 496 0.30 14.25 21.50
C VAL A 496 -0.67 14.99 22.40
N ASP A 497 -1.32 16.02 21.86
CA ASP A 497 -2.26 16.89 22.57
C ASP A 497 -3.70 16.44 22.36
N ARG A 498 -4.03 16.08 21.12
CA ARG A 498 -5.37 15.69 20.72
C ARG A 498 -5.35 14.54 19.72
N ILE A 499 -6.31 13.63 19.84
CA ILE A 499 -6.58 12.57 18.85
C ILE A 499 -8.05 12.68 18.47
N GLU A 500 -8.31 12.70 17.17
CA GLU A 500 -9.67 12.79 16.63
C GLU A 500 -9.85 11.89 15.41
N TYR A 501 -11.10 11.52 15.15
CA TYR A 501 -11.48 10.75 13.98
C TYR A 501 -12.73 11.30 13.30
N SER A 502 -12.95 10.87 12.05
CA SER A 502 -14.19 11.06 11.31
C SER A 502 -14.56 9.79 10.54
N LEU A 503 -15.84 9.64 10.21
CA LEU A 503 -16.37 8.50 9.43
C LEU A 503 -16.76 8.96 8.03
N GLY A 504 -16.30 8.22 7.01
CA GLY A 504 -16.66 8.39 5.60
C GLY A 504 -16.08 9.65 4.92
N ILE A 505 -16.03 10.78 5.62
CA ILE A 505 -15.45 12.04 5.14
C ILE A 505 -14.05 12.21 5.72
N PRO A 506 -13.02 12.54 4.90
CA PRO A 506 -11.66 12.74 5.39
C PRO A 506 -11.56 13.76 6.53
N VAL A 507 -10.83 13.41 7.59
CA VAL A 507 -10.80 14.16 8.87
C VAL A 507 -10.30 15.60 8.77
N TRP A 508 -9.61 15.96 7.68
CA TRP A 508 -9.14 17.33 7.42
C TRP A 508 -10.14 18.19 6.66
N GLN A 509 -11.22 17.62 6.10
CA GLN A 509 -12.22 18.41 5.38
C GLN A 509 -13.11 19.19 6.35
N GLU A 510 -13.55 20.38 5.95
CA GLU A 510 -14.40 21.23 6.78
C GLU A 510 -15.76 20.58 7.08
N THR A 511 -16.30 19.84 6.12
CA THR A 511 -17.59 19.12 6.22
C THR A 511 -17.54 17.86 7.09
N ALA A 512 -16.35 17.42 7.50
CA ALA A 512 -16.21 16.25 8.35
C ALA A 512 -16.69 16.55 9.79
N THR A 513 -17.61 15.73 10.29
CA THR A 513 -17.89 15.65 11.73
C THR A 513 -16.70 14.99 12.41
N ARG A 514 -16.05 15.71 13.34
CA ARG A 514 -14.85 15.27 14.05
C ARG A 514 -15.21 14.86 15.47
N GLU A 515 -14.93 13.61 15.80
CA GLU A 515 -15.09 13.06 17.13
C GLU A 515 -13.74 13.06 17.86
N VAL A 516 -13.69 13.69 19.02
CA VAL A 516 -12.46 13.83 19.82
C VAL A 516 -12.40 12.70 20.85
N ILE A 517 -11.36 11.87 20.76
CA ILE A 517 -11.18 10.69 21.62
C ILE A 517 -10.10 10.89 22.69
N PHE A 518 -9.32 11.95 22.54
CA PHE A 518 -8.35 12.41 23.52
C PHE A 518 -8.13 13.92 23.31
N ASP A 519 -8.10 14.69 24.40
CA ASP A 519 -7.87 16.14 24.40
C ASP A 519 -7.15 16.53 25.69
N ASN A 520 -5.98 17.17 25.59
CA ASN A 520 -5.15 17.56 26.73
C ASN A 520 -4.49 18.94 26.55
N PRO A 521 -5.28 20.03 26.37
CA PRO A 521 -4.79 21.31 25.87
C PRO A 521 -3.86 22.11 26.81
N ASN A 522 -3.50 21.59 27.99
CA ASN A 522 -2.90 22.39 29.07
C ASN A 522 -1.81 21.68 29.92
N ALA A 523 -1.31 20.51 29.56
CA ALA A 523 -0.35 19.77 30.40
C ALA A 523 0.86 19.26 29.63
N SER A 524 1.86 18.76 30.36
CA SER A 524 3.04 18.01 29.90
C SER A 524 2.65 16.83 29.02
N ALA A 525 2.21 17.12 27.80
CA ALA A 525 1.53 16.18 26.94
C ALA A 525 2.54 15.08 26.54
N PRO A 526 2.12 13.81 26.60
CA PRO A 526 3.03 12.71 26.43
C PRO A 526 3.52 12.66 24.99
N THR A 527 4.71 12.10 24.78
CA THR A 527 5.24 11.87 23.43
C THR A 527 4.53 10.73 22.71
N THR A 528 3.77 9.90 23.46
CA THR A 528 2.96 8.79 22.94
C THR A 528 1.68 8.69 23.77
N GLN A 529 0.52 8.56 23.12
CA GLN A 529 -0.78 8.45 23.78
C GLN A 529 -1.62 7.36 23.13
N THR A 530 -2.28 6.54 23.94
CA THR A 530 -3.32 5.60 23.48
C THR A 530 -4.69 6.08 23.92
N ALA A 531 -5.66 6.08 23.02
CA ALA A 531 -7.04 6.46 23.26
C ALA A 531 -8.00 5.42 22.69
N GLN A 532 -9.19 5.34 23.26
CA GLN A 532 -10.25 4.44 22.82
C GLN A 532 -11.55 5.21 22.65
N ALA A 533 -12.39 4.73 21.73
CA ALA A 533 -13.75 5.22 21.54
C ALA A 533 -14.65 4.09 21.04
N THR A 534 -15.95 4.29 21.20
CA THR A 534 -16.97 3.42 20.60
C THR A 534 -17.59 4.14 19.42
N ILE A 535 -17.52 3.53 18.24
CA ILE A 535 -18.15 3.99 17.01
C ILE A 535 -19.55 3.39 16.93
N ASN A 536 -20.57 4.26 16.85
CA ASN A 536 -21.94 3.85 16.54
C ASN A 536 -22.06 3.63 15.01
N THR A 537 -22.62 2.50 14.60
CA THR A 537 -22.78 2.11 13.19
C THR A 537 -24.24 2.00 12.75
N ASP A 538 -25.21 2.37 13.60
CA ASP A 538 -26.66 2.28 13.35
C ASP A 538 -27.09 3.02 12.07
N THR A 539 -26.34 4.05 11.68
CA THR A 539 -26.63 4.89 10.51
C THR A 539 -25.78 4.53 9.30
N LEU A 540 -24.85 3.58 9.41
CA LEU A 540 -23.99 3.18 8.29
C LEU A 540 -24.75 2.19 7.40
N PRO A 541 -24.93 2.50 6.10
CA PRO A 541 -25.51 1.53 5.17
C PRO A 541 -24.58 0.33 4.95
N PRO A 542 -25.06 -0.80 4.41
CA PRO A 542 -24.20 -1.90 3.99
C PRO A 542 -23.08 -1.43 3.06
N GLY A 543 -21.87 -1.95 3.27
CA GLY A 543 -20.68 -1.58 2.50
C GLY A 543 -19.46 -1.23 3.36
N GLN A 544 -18.42 -0.71 2.70
CA GLN A 544 -17.17 -0.30 3.33
C GLN A 544 -17.20 1.17 3.75
N HIS A 545 -16.78 1.44 4.98
CA HIS A 545 -16.72 2.79 5.56
C HIS A 545 -15.33 3.05 6.15
N LEU A 546 -14.69 4.10 5.69
CA LEU A 546 -13.38 4.51 6.21
C LEU A 546 -13.51 5.31 7.51
N VAL A 547 -12.67 4.98 8.47
CA VAL A 547 -12.45 5.73 9.72
C VAL A 547 -11.14 6.49 9.58
N TYR A 548 -11.20 7.80 9.37
CA TYR A 548 -10.00 8.64 9.25
C TYR A 548 -9.56 9.10 10.63
N VAL A 549 -8.29 8.93 10.98
CA VAL A 549 -7.76 9.27 12.30
C VAL A 549 -6.51 10.13 12.17
N ARG A 550 -6.44 11.22 12.94
CA ARG A 550 -5.24 12.03 13.06
C ARG A 550 -4.96 12.42 14.51
N ALA A 551 -3.71 12.79 14.76
CA ALA A 551 -3.27 13.36 16.02
C ALA A 551 -2.69 14.76 15.81
N ILE A 552 -2.76 15.59 16.85
CA ILE A 552 -2.40 17.01 16.83
C ILE A 552 -1.51 17.29 18.04
N ASN A 553 -0.46 18.11 17.86
CA ASN A 553 0.41 18.56 18.96
C ASN A 553 -0.13 19.83 19.65
N SER A 554 0.56 20.33 20.68
CA SER A 554 0.12 21.50 21.46
C SER A 554 0.12 22.81 20.67
N GLN A 555 0.81 22.85 19.52
CA GLN A 555 0.83 23.98 18.59
C GLN A 555 -0.30 23.92 17.55
N GLY A 556 -1.16 22.91 17.60
CA GLY A 556 -2.23 22.71 16.63
C GLY A 556 -1.78 22.08 15.31
N GLN A 557 -0.55 21.56 15.24
CA GLN A 557 -0.03 20.91 14.04
C GLN A 557 -0.50 19.45 13.98
N ALA A 558 -1.25 19.12 12.94
CA ALA A 558 -1.72 17.77 12.67
C ALA A 558 -0.63 16.92 12.01
N GLY A 559 -0.49 15.66 12.43
CA GLY A 559 0.39 14.69 11.77
C GLY A 559 -0.31 13.90 10.67
N ALA A 560 0.40 12.90 10.13
CA ALA A 560 -0.10 12.10 9.02
C ALA A 560 -1.36 11.31 9.43
N VAL A 561 -2.35 11.31 8.54
CA VAL A 561 -3.61 10.58 8.74
C VAL A 561 -3.36 9.08 8.56
N SER A 562 -3.99 8.28 9.40
CA SER A 562 -4.15 6.85 9.16
C SER A 562 -5.63 6.51 9.10
N ALA A 563 -5.98 5.46 8.36
CA ALA A 563 -7.34 5.01 8.24
C ALA A 563 -7.58 3.61 8.82
N GLY A 564 -8.82 3.36 9.21
CA GLY A 564 -9.39 2.04 9.42
C GLY A 564 -10.59 1.77 8.50
N MET A 565 -11.01 0.53 8.37
CA MET A 565 -12.12 0.06 7.53
C MET A 565 -13.17 -0.66 8.38
N ILE A 566 -14.41 -0.21 8.32
CA ILE A 566 -15.58 -0.93 8.84
C ILE A 566 -16.36 -1.46 7.64
N SER A 567 -16.45 -2.78 7.50
CA SER A 567 -17.29 -3.44 6.49
C SER A 567 -18.61 -3.86 7.15
N VAL A 568 -19.70 -3.18 6.80
CA VAL A 568 -21.05 -3.49 7.28
C VAL A 568 -21.70 -4.46 6.31
N GLY A 569 -22.12 -5.64 6.81
CA GLY A 569 -22.86 -6.63 6.03
C GLY A 569 -24.28 -6.18 5.67
N GLU A 570 -24.93 -6.90 4.75
CA GLU A 570 -26.39 -6.80 4.60
C GLU A 570 -27.07 -7.43 5.81
N ASN A 571 -28.16 -6.83 6.28
CA ASN A 571 -28.95 -7.39 7.38
C ASN A 571 -29.85 -8.53 6.88
N ALA A 572 -29.76 -9.71 7.49
CA ALA A 572 -30.69 -10.81 7.26
C ALA A 572 -31.98 -10.56 8.04
N SER A 573 -33.14 -10.87 7.47
CA SER A 573 -34.39 -10.80 8.23
C SER A 573 -34.42 -11.85 9.34
N PRO A 574 -35.03 -11.55 10.50
CA PRO A 574 -35.16 -12.54 11.56
C PRO A 574 -36.11 -13.66 11.14
N SER A 575 -36.19 -14.69 11.97
CA SER A 575 -37.15 -15.79 11.84
C SER A 575 -38.10 -15.77 13.02
N ALA A 576 -39.39 -15.52 12.75
CA ALA A 576 -40.44 -15.56 13.76
C ALA A 576 -40.90 -17.00 13.97
N SER A 577 -40.88 -17.49 15.22
CA SER A 577 -41.37 -18.81 15.60
C SER A 577 -41.95 -18.74 16.99
N PHE A 578 -43.11 -19.39 17.19
CA PHE A 578 -43.67 -19.57 18.53
C PHE A 578 -44.28 -20.94 18.74
N THR A 579 -44.55 -21.24 20.00
CA THR A 579 -45.42 -22.34 20.42
C THR A 579 -46.57 -21.79 21.25
N ALA A 580 -47.73 -22.45 21.17
CA ALA A 580 -48.89 -22.13 21.97
C ALA A 580 -49.39 -23.37 22.73
N ASN A 581 -49.80 -23.17 23.98
CA ASN A 581 -50.42 -24.22 24.80
C ASN A 581 -51.71 -23.68 25.43
N CYS A 582 -52.84 -24.26 25.06
CA CYS A 582 -54.17 -23.80 25.44
C CYS A 582 -54.85 -24.80 26.39
N ALA A 583 -55.42 -24.27 27.46
CA ALA A 583 -56.36 -24.96 28.35
C ALA A 583 -57.69 -24.19 28.33
N ASP A 584 -58.71 -24.81 27.75
CA ASP A 584 -59.99 -24.20 27.44
C ASP A 584 -59.82 -22.91 26.59
N LEU A 585 -60.18 -21.74 27.14
CA LEU A 585 -60.06 -20.44 26.50
C LEU A 585 -58.72 -19.72 26.83
N SER A 586 -57.90 -20.28 27.72
CA SER A 586 -56.65 -19.65 28.20
C SER A 586 -55.44 -20.26 27.50
N CYS A 587 -54.64 -19.46 26.82
CA CYS A 587 -53.45 -19.89 26.10
C CYS A 587 -52.19 -19.20 26.63
N GLN A 588 -51.09 -19.96 26.69
CA GLN A 588 -49.74 -19.45 26.91
C GLN A 588 -48.93 -19.54 25.61
N PHE A 589 -48.19 -18.48 25.31
CA PHE A 589 -47.41 -18.31 24.10
C PHE A 589 -45.93 -18.11 24.44
N ASP A 590 -45.06 -18.72 23.66
CA ASP A 590 -43.60 -18.63 23.82
C ASP A 590 -42.92 -18.48 22.45
N ALA A 591 -42.30 -17.32 22.22
CA ALA A 591 -41.56 -16.97 21.02
C ALA A 591 -40.02 -17.11 21.17
N SER A 592 -39.53 -17.73 22.25
CA SER A 592 -38.09 -17.87 22.53
C SER A 592 -37.31 -18.65 21.47
N ALA A 593 -38.00 -19.38 20.59
CA ALA A 593 -37.41 -20.07 19.45
C ALA A 593 -37.20 -19.16 18.22
N SER A 594 -37.67 -17.91 18.25
CA SER A 594 -37.38 -16.92 17.20
C SER A 594 -35.89 -16.58 17.21
N LEU A 595 -35.30 -16.43 16.04
CA LEU A 595 -33.85 -16.26 15.86
C LEU A 595 -33.56 -15.23 14.80
N ASP A 596 -32.55 -14.41 15.06
CA ASP A 596 -31.94 -13.55 14.06
C ASP A 596 -30.57 -14.15 13.65
N PRO A 597 -30.35 -14.52 12.37
CA PRO A 597 -29.13 -15.17 11.93
C PRO A 597 -27.84 -14.34 12.08
N ASP A 598 -27.94 -13.00 12.04
CA ASP A 598 -26.78 -12.09 12.05
C ASP A 598 -26.82 -11.04 13.17
N GLY A 599 -27.86 -11.05 14.01
CA GLY A 599 -28.01 -10.13 15.13
C GLY A 599 -28.83 -10.69 16.30
N SER A 600 -29.74 -9.87 16.79
CA SER A 600 -30.58 -10.11 17.96
C SER A 600 -31.99 -9.55 17.72
N ILE A 601 -33.00 -10.17 18.30
CA ILE A 601 -34.37 -9.67 18.24
C ILE A 601 -34.56 -8.57 19.28
N GLU A 602 -34.88 -7.37 18.83
CA GLU A 602 -35.11 -6.19 19.67
C GLU A 602 -36.52 -6.17 20.25
N SER A 603 -37.53 -6.61 19.49
CA SER A 603 -38.93 -6.60 19.94
C SER A 603 -39.78 -7.77 19.44
N TYR A 604 -40.80 -8.10 20.24
CA TYR A 604 -41.78 -9.16 19.99
C TYR A 604 -43.17 -8.56 20.19
N GLN A 605 -44.03 -8.65 19.16
CA GLN A 605 -45.40 -8.16 19.19
C GLN A 605 -46.37 -9.26 18.79
N TRP A 606 -47.36 -9.49 19.64
CA TRP A 606 -48.43 -10.47 19.45
C TRP A 606 -49.71 -9.76 19.03
N ASP A 607 -50.42 -10.33 18.06
CA ASP A 607 -51.81 -10.01 17.73
C ASP A 607 -52.63 -11.30 17.85
N PHE A 608 -53.68 -11.28 18.67
CA PHE A 608 -54.52 -12.46 18.94
C PHE A 608 -55.71 -12.59 17.99
N GLY A 609 -55.80 -11.75 16.95
CA GLY A 609 -56.81 -11.84 15.89
C GLY A 609 -58.18 -11.26 16.27
N ASP A 610 -58.33 -10.71 17.49
CA ASP A 610 -59.55 -10.05 17.98
C ASP A 610 -59.35 -8.55 18.24
N GLY A 611 -58.23 -7.99 17.77
CA GLY A 611 -57.85 -6.59 17.94
C GLY A 611 -57.07 -6.31 19.23
N ASN A 612 -56.83 -7.32 20.08
CA ASN A 612 -55.93 -7.19 21.22
C ASN A 612 -54.49 -7.58 20.85
N VAL A 613 -53.54 -6.82 21.38
CA VAL A 613 -52.11 -7.02 21.18
C VAL A 613 -51.37 -7.17 22.50
N ALA A 614 -50.21 -7.82 22.47
CA ALA A 614 -49.29 -7.91 23.60
C ALA A 614 -47.83 -7.79 23.15
N GLU A 615 -46.92 -7.53 24.08
CA GLU A 615 -45.48 -7.45 23.82
C GLU A 615 -44.71 -8.42 24.73
N GLY A 616 -43.52 -8.81 24.27
CA GLY A 616 -42.57 -9.64 25.03
C GLY A 616 -42.39 -11.04 24.47
N VAL A 617 -41.30 -11.71 24.88
CA VAL A 617 -40.92 -13.05 24.39
C VAL A 617 -41.99 -14.10 24.72
N THR A 618 -42.67 -13.96 25.85
CA THR A 618 -43.77 -14.82 26.25
C THR A 618 -45.02 -13.99 26.53
N SER A 619 -46.20 -14.60 26.35
CA SER A 619 -47.48 -13.94 26.63
C SER A 619 -48.53 -14.95 27.11
N SER A 620 -49.54 -14.46 27.83
CA SER A 620 -50.71 -15.24 28.24
C SER A 620 -51.98 -14.49 27.86
N TYR A 621 -52.91 -15.17 27.18
CA TYR A 621 -54.13 -14.54 26.68
C TYR A 621 -55.35 -15.45 26.86
N VAL A 622 -56.51 -14.84 27.15
CA VAL A 622 -57.79 -15.55 27.33
C VAL A 622 -58.78 -15.10 26.27
N PHE A 623 -59.21 -16.01 25.41
CA PHE A 623 -60.15 -15.72 24.34
C PHE A 623 -61.60 -15.58 24.85
N ALA A 624 -62.35 -14.64 24.30
CA ALA A 624 -63.73 -14.39 24.70
C ALA A 624 -64.74 -15.47 24.25
N SER A 625 -64.38 -16.26 23.23
CA SER A 625 -65.24 -17.32 22.67
C SER A 625 -64.42 -18.51 22.19
N GLU A 626 -65.04 -19.68 22.18
CA GLU A 626 -64.50 -20.86 21.50
C GLU A 626 -64.44 -20.67 19.98
N GLY A 627 -63.68 -21.53 19.30
CA GLY A 627 -63.50 -21.55 17.85
C GLY A 627 -62.04 -21.42 17.42
N GLU A 628 -61.85 -21.25 16.11
CA GLU A 628 -60.54 -20.99 15.51
C GLU A 628 -60.11 -19.54 15.78
N LYS A 629 -58.85 -19.36 16.20
CA LYS A 629 -58.22 -18.08 16.52
C LYS A 629 -56.90 -17.99 15.77
N GLU A 630 -56.75 -17.01 14.90
CA GLU A 630 -55.48 -16.72 14.24
C GLU A 630 -54.64 -15.84 15.15
N VAL A 631 -53.46 -16.33 15.55
CA VAL A 631 -52.51 -15.58 16.35
C VAL A 631 -51.29 -15.28 15.49
N THR A 632 -50.93 -14.00 15.44
CA THR A 632 -49.80 -13.49 14.67
C THR A 632 -48.70 -13.02 15.62
N LEU A 633 -47.47 -13.47 15.37
CA LEU A 633 -46.27 -12.94 16.01
C LEU A 633 -45.49 -12.14 14.97
N THR A 634 -45.17 -10.88 15.31
CA THR A 634 -44.20 -10.05 14.60
C THR A 634 -42.96 -9.89 15.47
N VAL A 635 -41.79 -10.23 14.95
CA VAL A 635 -40.49 -9.96 15.59
C VAL A 635 -39.72 -8.93 14.78
N THR A 636 -39.03 -8.03 15.46
CA THR A 636 -38.16 -7.01 14.86
C THR A 636 -36.73 -7.25 15.34
N ASP A 637 -35.77 -7.32 14.43
CA ASP A 637 -34.35 -7.39 14.79
C ASP A 637 -33.77 -6.03 15.18
N ASN A 638 -32.52 -6.03 15.67
CA ASN A 638 -31.79 -4.82 16.05
C ASN A 638 -31.34 -3.94 14.87
N SER A 639 -31.73 -4.29 13.64
CA SER A 639 -31.52 -3.52 12.41
C SER A 639 -32.86 -3.04 11.81
N GLY A 640 -33.98 -3.30 12.50
CA GLY A 640 -35.32 -2.90 12.10
C GLY A 640 -36.03 -3.82 11.10
N ALA A 641 -35.44 -4.96 10.70
CA ALA A 641 -36.14 -5.89 9.81
C ALA A 641 -37.17 -6.72 10.57
N LEU A 642 -38.29 -7.00 9.90
CA LEU A 642 -39.45 -7.66 10.47
C LEU A 642 -39.58 -9.07 9.95
N ALA A 643 -39.99 -9.98 10.82
CA ALA A 643 -40.52 -11.28 10.43
C ALA A 643 -41.86 -11.53 11.10
N VAL A 644 -42.79 -12.07 10.32
CA VAL A 644 -44.15 -12.35 10.76
C VAL A 644 -44.43 -13.83 10.58
N THR A 645 -45.02 -14.45 11.59
CA THR A 645 -45.57 -15.81 11.50
C THR A 645 -46.98 -15.83 12.10
N SER A 646 -47.83 -16.75 11.65
CA SER A 646 -49.19 -16.88 12.16
C SER A 646 -49.58 -18.34 12.28
N GLU A 647 -50.33 -18.67 13.34
CA GLU A 647 -50.86 -20.02 13.58
C GLU A 647 -52.33 -19.92 13.95
N THR A 648 -53.16 -20.83 13.42
CA THR A 648 -54.57 -20.96 13.80
C THR A 648 -54.71 -21.96 14.93
N LEU A 649 -55.14 -21.47 16.10
CA LEU A 649 -55.40 -22.26 17.30
C LEU A 649 -56.89 -22.56 17.42
N THR A 650 -57.25 -23.78 17.82
CA THR A 650 -58.64 -24.10 18.19
C THR A 650 -58.76 -24.09 19.71
N VAL A 651 -59.56 -23.17 20.25
CA VAL A 651 -59.87 -23.07 21.68
C VAL A 651 -61.30 -23.51 21.96
N SER A 652 -61.53 -24.19 23.07
CA SER A 652 -62.83 -24.76 23.44
C SER A 652 -63.30 -24.21 24.78
N SER A 653 -64.62 -24.09 24.97
CA SER A 653 -65.15 -23.76 26.29
C SER A 653 -64.85 -24.88 27.30
N PRO A 654 -64.70 -24.56 28.60
CA PRO A 654 -64.55 -25.57 29.64
C PRO A 654 -65.71 -26.56 29.60
N ALA A 655 -65.40 -27.85 29.64
CA ALA A 655 -66.42 -28.89 29.68
C ALA A 655 -67.34 -28.66 30.89
N THR A 656 -68.64 -28.39 30.65
CA THR A 656 -69.62 -28.32 31.73
C THR A 656 -69.65 -29.67 32.46
N PRO A 657 -69.48 -29.71 33.79
CA PRO A 657 -69.56 -30.96 34.53
C PRO A 657 -70.94 -31.61 34.31
N PRO A 658 -71.01 -32.95 34.18
CA PRO A 658 -72.26 -33.64 33.92
C PRO A 658 -73.29 -33.30 35.01
N PRO A 659 -74.60 -33.18 34.66
CA PRO A 659 -75.63 -32.90 35.64
C PRO A 659 -75.58 -33.95 36.76
N GLN A 660 -75.49 -33.52 38.02
CA GLN A 660 -75.67 -34.44 39.15
C GLN A 660 -77.05 -35.11 39.03
N SER A 661 -77.06 -36.43 38.81
CA SER A 661 -78.28 -37.21 38.78
C SER A 661 -78.97 -37.16 40.15
N GLN A 662 -80.22 -36.69 40.19
CA GLN A 662 -81.07 -36.84 41.36
C GLN A 662 -81.31 -38.33 41.64
N PRO A 663 -81.34 -38.76 42.92
CA PRO A 663 -81.60 -40.16 43.26
C PRO A 663 -83.08 -40.53 42.97
N PRO A 664 -83.37 -41.68 42.33
CA PRO A 664 -84.74 -42.15 42.17
C PRO A 664 -85.28 -42.74 43.48
N SER A 665 -86.54 -42.40 43.76
CA SER A 665 -87.37 -43.00 44.81
C SER A 665 -87.53 -44.51 44.63
N SER A 666 -87.43 -45.23 45.75
CA SER A 666 -87.60 -46.67 45.89
C SER A 666 -89.03 -47.17 45.62
N SER A 667 -89.19 -48.22 44.80
CA SER A 667 -90.21 -49.25 45.01
C SER A 667 -89.94 -50.54 44.22
N SER A 668 -89.65 -51.60 44.98
CA SER A 668 -90.06 -53.00 44.82
C SER A 668 -90.25 -53.64 43.44
N GLY A 669 -89.51 -54.76 43.24
CA GLY A 669 -90.17 -56.02 42.87
C GLY A 669 -89.64 -56.73 41.62
N GLY A 670 -89.22 -58.00 41.80
CA GLY A 670 -89.37 -59.06 40.80
C GLY A 670 -88.13 -59.40 39.98
N GLY A 671 -87.57 -60.58 40.22
CA GLY A 671 -86.40 -61.11 39.51
C GLY A 671 -86.69 -61.80 38.17
N GLY A 672 -85.64 -62.33 37.56
CA GLY A 672 -85.73 -63.34 36.49
C GLY A 672 -84.73 -63.19 35.34
N LEU A 673 -83.59 -63.86 35.50
CA LEU A 673 -82.81 -64.65 34.52
C LEU A 673 -82.81 -64.26 33.02
N VAL A 674 -81.60 -64.23 32.41
CA VAL A 674 -81.09 -65.24 31.45
C VAL A 674 -79.86 -64.67 30.71
N HIS A 675 -78.68 -65.29 30.92
CA HIS A 675 -77.59 -65.66 29.98
C HIS A 675 -77.09 -64.67 28.89
N TYR A 676 -75.81 -64.60 28.48
CA TYR A 676 -74.73 -65.59 28.40
C TYR A 676 -73.41 -64.88 27.97
N TRP A 677 -72.26 -65.42 28.43
CA TRP A 677 -70.90 -65.43 27.81
C TRP A 677 -70.12 -64.09 27.68
N LEU A 678 -68.78 -64.00 27.81
CA LEU A 678 -67.65 -64.90 28.05
C LEU A 678 -66.44 -64.03 28.48
N LEU A 679 -65.71 -64.49 29.51
CA LEU A 679 -64.25 -64.64 29.64
C LEU A 679 -63.28 -63.59 29.01
N PHE A 680 -62.13 -63.23 29.59
CA PHE A 680 -61.38 -63.47 30.85
C PHE A 680 -60.10 -62.64 30.65
N ILE A 681 -59.72 -61.77 31.59
CA ILE A 681 -58.60 -61.94 32.53
C ILE A 681 -57.22 -62.19 31.90
N GLY A 682 -56.22 -61.37 32.29
CA GLY A 682 -54.82 -61.74 32.12
C GLY A 682 -53.80 -60.70 32.56
N LEU A 683 -53.85 -60.27 33.82
CA LEU A 683 -52.82 -59.46 34.49
C LEU A 683 -51.55 -60.32 34.77
N VAL A 684 -50.38 -59.66 34.80
CA VAL A 684 -49.09 -60.04 35.45
C VAL A 684 -48.10 -60.88 34.63
N MET A 685 -46.92 -60.31 34.33
CA MET A 685 -45.66 -60.75 34.93
C MET A 685 -44.47 -59.83 34.60
N ALA A 686 -43.83 -59.38 35.68
CA ALA A 686 -42.52 -58.75 35.70
C ALA A 686 -41.40 -59.80 35.66
N LEU A 687 -40.23 -59.34 35.22
CA LEU A 687 -38.88 -59.88 35.48
C LEU A 687 -38.52 -61.23 34.83
N THR A 688 -37.58 -61.21 33.88
CA THR A 688 -36.20 -61.73 34.10
C THR A 688 -35.27 -61.61 32.88
N ARG A 689 -33.98 -61.36 33.20
CA ARG A 689 -32.72 -61.64 32.47
C ARG A 689 -32.36 -60.76 31.26
N ARG A 690 -31.51 -59.74 31.42
CA ARG A 690 -30.02 -59.72 31.44
C ARG A 690 -29.32 -60.35 30.23
N ARG A 691 -28.63 -59.44 29.50
CA ARG A 691 -27.26 -59.50 28.94
C ARG A 691 -26.91 -60.56 27.88
N LYS A 692 -26.52 -60.13 26.66
CA LYS A 692 -25.10 -59.91 26.26
C LYS A 692 -24.94 -59.58 24.76
N GLN A 693 -24.10 -58.55 24.52
CA GLN A 693 -23.11 -58.37 23.45
C GLN A 693 -23.65 -58.05 22.03
N ALA A 694 -23.12 -57.09 21.28
CA ALA A 694 -21.84 -56.37 21.30
C ALA A 694 -22.03 -54.86 21.08
#